data_AF-A0A7J6ACX0-F1
#
_entry.id   AF-A0A7J6ACX0-F1
#
_cell.length_a   1.000
_cell.length_b   1.000
_cell.length_c   1.000
_cell.angle_alpha   90.00
_cell.angle_beta   90.00
_cell.angle_gamma   90.00
#
_symmetry.space_group_name_H-M   'P 1'
#
loop_
_entity.id
_entity.type
_entity.pdbx_description
1 polymer ?
#
loop_
_entity_poly.entity_id
_entity_poly.type
_entity_poly.pdbx_seq_one_letter_code
_entity_poly.pdbx_strand_id
1 'polypeptide(L)'
;MASSHQSARQYVGNAREKLVGRLQNLPLIVEKLHQQNIFNGNEVSEIESETEKYNKTRKILDWVLNKGEEACYKFLRILDHERKLVLPKPDLQTWICSFSFRDEPEDDYTQGPIACHDLQNLLKKRTKQILGQRWKQSQRFYGGKVEEKFTFIPLVLDTDTEKNSPHNKIIIKSKKSKKSRSKKMRAYIPRDTERKSPEDLLNSEEKSILIVGKPGIGKTTVVQQMLHHWAERHDRNLDFMFYFDENTLSNTSTIVSLEHLLLSTVLMSNPQLKDNVEEILPYLQEYSERVTIVLDGIRDFPDNAILLGIMEHELLPEAKVVATCRPEVEYEFSDWTTCKVYVQGFSEESIYDFFRKMSDNDPEMVDSVINNPALFSLCHVPMYAFMVAACILNDTSGEAQKQCTASELYVRIFRHCLQRHGKKKLLHLDGHIKNCRPMVLSLAESAFNATKLKTINLEFDYDEKDIAGAFLKTVSVVSPACAKTFCAFPHNTMQEFFSAFLFLEKTEILDEVLHLCQNKDSIHMKHVIPFLCGLQSHTNIPLLKCLFPLNKVMENIDSFFEKVLNTFICDQPDDEKVDVAFICQCLYEYQSPETCCSFLERINYYLDLSEEHLDPYTCCAVSYVISQSRNKKVHLDLEDSAVSFTGLKTILGHSQNLRSIKV
;
A
#
# COMPACT_ATOMS: atom_id res chain seq x y z
N MET A 1 39.83 42.48 17.67
CA MET A 1 39.29 43.76 17.17
C MET A 1 37.90 43.88 17.75
N ALA A 2 37.61 44.97 18.46
CA ALA A 2 36.32 45.18 19.12
C ALA A 2 35.22 45.33 18.07
N SER A 3 34.37 44.32 17.90
CA SER A 3 33.13 44.46 17.14
C SER A 3 32.17 45.29 17.98
N SER A 4 31.91 46.52 17.55
CA SER A 4 30.74 47.26 18.04
C SER A 4 29.51 46.44 17.68
N HIS A 5 28.97 45.67 18.63
CA HIS A 5 27.67 45.01 18.47
C HIS A 5 26.63 46.11 18.25
N GLN A 6 26.21 46.28 16.99
CA GLN A 6 25.14 47.22 16.64
C GLN A 6 23.89 46.79 17.39
N SER A 7 23.23 47.73 18.08
CA SER A 7 21.99 47.43 18.82
C SER A 7 20.92 46.93 17.84
N ALA A 8 20.05 46.00 18.27
CA ALA A 8 18.94 45.49 17.47
C ALA A 8 18.05 46.63 16.96
N ARG A 9 17.79 47.64 17.80
CA ARG A 9 17.04 48.83 17.39
C ARG A 9 17.74 49.64 16.30
N GLN A 10 19.06 49.84 16.42
CA GLN A 10 19.85 50.49 15.37
C GLN A 10 19.90 49.66 14.09
N TYR A 11 19.94 48.34 14.21
CA TYR A 11 19.99 47.40 13.10
C TYR A 11 18.69 47.43 12.28
N VAL A 12 17.54 47.31 12.94
CA VAL A 12 16.22 47.44 12.31
C VAL A 12 16.02 48.86 11.75
N GLY A 13 16.41 49.89 12.51
CA GLY A 13 16.28 51.28 12.10
C GLY A 13 17.02 51.60 10.80
N ASN A 14 18.28 51.15 10.69
CA ASN A 14 19.10 51.34 9.49
C ASN A 14 18.58 50.57 8.27
N ALA A 15 17.88 49.46 8.50
CA ALA A 15 17.28 48.65 7.45
C ALA A 15 15.83 49.03 7.13
N ARG A 16 15.23 49.99 7.85
CA ARG A 16 13.79 50.30 7.76
C ARG A 16 13.33 50.55 6.33
N GLU A 17 14.00 51.42 5.58
CA GLU A 17 13.63 51.70 4.18
C GLU A 17 13.77 50.49 3.26
N LYS A 18 14.71 49.58 3.56
CA LYS A 18 14.90 48.35 2.80
C LYS A 18 13.81 47.31 3.10
N LEU A 19 13.33 47.25 4.34
CA LEU A 19 12.31 46.30 4.78
C LEU A 19 10.90 46.70 4.33
N VAL A 20 10.60 48.00 4.31
CA VAL A 20 9.28 48.51 3.86
C VAL A 20 9.01 48.10 2.42
N GLY A 21 7.91 47.37 2.20
CA GLY A 21 7.50 46.87 0.89
C GLY A 21 8.24 45.63 0.39
N ARG A 22 9.25 45.13 1.13
CA ARG A 22 9.98 43.90 0.79
C ARG A 22 9.66 42.72 1.72
N LEU A 23 9.19 42.98 2.93
CA LEU A 23 8.70 41.93 3.83
C LEU A 23 7.50 41.20 3.22
N GLN A 24 7.52 39.87 3.32
CA GLN A 24 6.41 38.98 2.96
C GLN A 24 5.80 38.36 4.20
N ASN A 25 4.63 37.73 4.02
CA ASN A 25 3.87 37.07 5.08
C ASN A 25 3.78 37.91 6.37
N LEU A 26 3.27 39.14 6.24
CA LEU A 26 3.06 40.04 7.37
C LEU A 26 2.14 39.45 8.45
N PRO A 27 1.09 38.67 8.13
CA PRO A 27 0.28 37.99 9.14
C PRO A 27 1.10 37.11 10.07
N LEU A 28 2.01 36.27 9.53
CA LEU A 28 2.91 35.45 10.35
C LEU A 28 3.79 36.30 11.28
N ILE A 29 4.35 37.40 10.79
CA ILE A 29 5.17 38.30 11.61
C ILE A 29 4.34 38.86 12.77
N VAL A 30 3.13 39.35 12.49
CA VAL A 30 2.23 39.91 13.52
C VAL A 30 1.81 38.84 14.52
N GLU A 31 1.48 37.64 14.05
CA GLU A 31 1.15 36.48 14.87
C GLU A 31 2.28 36.14 15.85
N LYS A 32 3.53 36.03 15.36
CA LYS A 32 4.69 35.72 16.21
C LYS A 32 5.00 36.83 17.21
N LEU A 33 4.87 38.10 16.80
CA LEU A 33 5.04 39.24 17.71
C LEU A 33 3.97 39.27 18.81
N HIS A 34 2.73 38.86 18.49
CA HIS A 34 1.67 38.72 19.47
C HIS A 34 1.90 37.55 20.43
N GLN A 35 2.30 36.37 19.92
CA GLN A 35 2.66 35.21 20.76
C GLN A 35 3.77 35.51 21.77
N GLN A 36 4.73 36.36 21.39
CA GLN A 36 5.82 36.79 22.26
C GLN A 36 5.47 37.98 23.17
N ASN A 37 4.19 38.35 23.25
CA ASN A 37 3.64 39.47 24.02
C ASN A 37 4.25 40.84 23.67
N ILE A 38 4.75 41.01 22.44
CA ILE A 38 5.24 42.31 21.95
C ILE A 38 4.07 43.15 21.49
N PHE A 39 3.16 42.57 20.71
CA PHE A 39 1.91 43.22 20.32
C PHE A 39 0.76 42.75 21.20
N ASN A 40 -0.17 43.65 21.51
CA ASN A 40 -1.45 43.33 22.16
C ASN A 40 -2.58 43.15 21.12
N GLY A 41 -3.74 42.65 21.54
CA GLY A 41 -4.85 42.39 20.62
C GLY A 41 -5.35 43.62 19.84
N ASN A 42 -5.38 44.80 20.48
CA ASN A 42 -5.80 46.04 19.80
C ASN A 42 -4.81 46.45 18.71
N GLU A 43 -3.52 46.31 19.01
CA GLU A 43 -2.43 46.56 18.09
C GLU A 43 -2.53 45.63 16.86
N VAL A 44 -2.73 44.33 17.07
CA VAL A 44 -2.92 43.35 15.99
C VAL A 44 -4.10 43.74 15.10
N SER A 45 -5.28 44.04 15.69
CA SER A 45 -6.48 44.42 14.92
C SER A 45 -6.28 45.69 14.09
N GLU A 46 -5.55 46.68 14.61
CA GLU A 46 -5.26 47.92 13.86
C GLU A 46 -4.30 47.67 12.68
N ILE A 47 -3.32 46.78 12.83
CA ILE A 47 -2.46 46.37 11.71
C ILE A 47 -3.26 45.56 10.67
N GLU A 48 -4.14 44.66 11.12
CA GLU A 48 -4.94 43.82 10.25
C GLU A 48 -5.95 44.62 9.42
N SER A 49 -6.54 45.66 10.03
CA SER A 49 -7.50 46.57 9.38
C SER A 49 -6.93 47.43 8.25
N GLU A 50 -5.61 47.60 8.22
CA GLU A 50 -4.95 48.30 7.12
C GLU A 50 -5.10 47.48 5.83
N THR A 51 -5.22 48.12 4.66
CA THR A 51 -5.37 47.38 3.39
C THR A 51 -4.08 47.37 2.60
N GLU A 52 -3.30 48.45 2.67
CA GLU A 52 -2.07 48.58 1.92
C GLU A 52 -0.90 47.87 2.63
N LYS A 53 -0.32 46.87 1.95
CA LYS A 53 0.86 46.13 2.44
C LYS A 53 2.02 47.04 2.84
N TYR A 54 2.24 48.12 2.08
CA TYR A 54 3.28 49.11 2.37
C TYR A 54 3.05 49.79 3.72
N ASN A 55 1.82 50.24 3.98
CA ASN A 55 1.45 50.88 5.25
C ASN A 55 1.46 49.89 6.42
N LYS A 56 1.02 48.65 6.20
CA LYS A 56 1.14 47.56 7.20
C LYS A 56 2.58 47.37 7.64
N THR A 57 3.49 47.23 6.68
CA THR A 57 4.91 47.02 6.96
C THR A 57 5.49 48.18 7.75
N ARG A 58 5.11 49.42 7.40
CA ARG A 58 5.53 50.63 8.10
C ARG A 58 5.04 50.65 9.55
N LYS A 59 3.75 50.35 9.78
CA LYS A 59 3.15 50.28 11.12
C LYS A 59 3.85 49.25 12.01
N ILE A 60 4.10 48.04 11.49
CA ILE A 60 4.82 46.99 12.22
C ILE A 60 6.20 47.47 12.66
N LEU A 61 6.99 48.02 11.72
CA LEU A 61 8.35 48.49 12.02
C LEU A 61 8.35 49.66 13.01
N ASP A 62 7.44 50.62 12.84
CA ASP A 62 7.35 51.80 13.71
C ASP A 62 7.00 51.38 15.16
N TRP A 63 6.08 50.43 15.35
CA TRP A 63 5.74 49.92 16.67
C TRP A 63 6.85 49.09 17.31
N VAL A 64 7.49 48.21 16.55
CA VAL A 64 8.65 47.43 17.04
C VAL A 64 9.77 48.38 17.49
N LEU A 65 10.09 49.41 16.69
CA LEU A 65 11.10 50.42 17.02
C LEU A 65 10.72 51.27 18.25
N ASN A 66 9.43 51.56 18.44
CA ASN A 66 8.93 52.32 19.58
C ASN A 66 8.93 51.51 20.89
N LYS A 67 8.70 50.20 20.82
CA LYS A 67 8.72 49.30 21.98
C LYS A 67 10.14 49.00 22.52
N GLY A 68 11.17 49.34 21.76
CA GLY A 68 12.55 49.40 22.23
C GLY A 68 13.40 48.19 21.84
N GLU A 69 14.59 48.09 22.46
CA GLU A 69 15.67 47.18 22.06
C GLU A 69 15.26 45.70 22.06
N GLU A 70 14.56 45.25 23.11
CA GLU A 70 14.11 43.86 23.24
C GLU A 70 13.05 43.49 22.20
N ALA A 71 12.14 44.41 21.86
CA ALA A 71 11.16 44.18 20.80
C ALA A 71 11.82 44.07 19.42
N CYS A 72 12.81 44.93 19.14
CA CYS A 72 13.61 44.85 17.92
C CYS A 72 14.43 43.55 17.84
N TYR A 73 15.00 43.10 18.95
CA TYR A 73 15.78 41.85 18.99
C TYR A 73 14.89 40.64 18.70
N LYS A 74 13.73 40.54 19.35
CA LYS A 74 12.75 39.48 19.10
C LYS A 74 12.19 39.51 17.67
N PHE A 75 11.96 40.71 17.12
CA PHE A 75 11.58 40.85 15.71
C PHE A 75 12.67 40.32 14.76
N LEU A 76 13.95 40.63 14.99
CA LEU A 76 15.05 40.09 14.20
C LEU A 76 15.15 38.56 14.34
N ARG A 77 14.92 38.00 15.53
CA ARG A 77 14.85 36.54 15.74
C ARG A 77 13.75 35.88 14.90
N ILE A 78 12.55 36.48 14.87
CA ILE A 78 11.45 36.01 14.03
C ILE A 78 11.85 36.05 12.54
N LEU A 79 12.46 37.13 12.09
CA LEU A 79 12.91 37.26 10.70
C LEU A 79 13.98 36.22 10.32
N ASP A 80 14.86 35.84 11.27
CA ASP A 80 15.88 34.82 11.05
C ASP A 80 15.28 33.41 11.01
N HIS A 81 14.42 33.07 11.97
CA HIS A 81 13.76 31.76 12.03
C HIS A 81 12.80 31.52 10.86
N GLU A 82 12.06 32.55 10.42
CA GLU A 82 11.08 32.46 9.32
C GLU A 82 11.62 32.99 7.99
N ARG A 83 12.95 33.10 7.86
CA ARG A 83 13.62 33.79 6.74
C ARG A 83 13.10 33.42 5.35
N LYS A 84 12.81 32.15 5.08
CA LYS A 84 12.31 31.70 3.77
C LYS A 84 10.94 32.32 3.44
N LEU A 85 10.07 32.45 4.44
CA LEU A 85 8.70 32.97 4.28
C LEU A 85 8.62 34.49 4.25
N VAL A 86 9.41 35.16 5.09
CA VAL A 86 9.30 36.61 5.31
C VAL A 86 10.30 37.43 4.50
N LEU A 87 11.43 36.82 4.12
CA LEU A 87 12.54 37.44 3.39
C LEU A 87 12.88 36.63 2.13
N PRO A 88 12.07 36.69 1.07
CA PRO A 88 12.28 35.86 -0.14
C PRO A 88 13.52 36.26 -0.95
N LYS A 89 14.10 37.44 -0.71
CA LYS A 89 15.24 37.92 -1.50
C LYS A 89 16.57 37.54 -0.83
N PRO A 90 17.56 37.01 -1.60
CA PRO A 90 18.85 36.58 -1.05
C PRO A 90 19.64 37.68 -0.34
N ASP A 91 19.52 38.94 -0.79
CA ASP A 91 20.17 40.10 -0.17
C ASP A 91 19.67 40.33 1.27
N LEU A 92 18.37 40.17 1.49
CA LEU A 92 17.75 40.30 2.81
C LEU A 92 18.03 39.11 3.73
N GLN A 93 18.12 37.90 3.18
CA GLN A 93 18.54 36.71 3.95
C GLN A 93 19.99 36.85 4.41
N THR A 94 20.88 37.33 3.54
CA THR A 94 22.29 37.59 3.90
C THR A 94 22.40 38.72 4.93
N TRP A 95 21.55 39.74 4.79
CA TRP A 95 21.45 40.82 5.76
C TRP A 95 21.11 40.29 7.15
N ILE A 96 20.02 39.52 7.32
CA ILE A 96 19.63 39.04 8.67
C ILE A 96 20.72 38.15 9.30
N CYS A 97 21.40 37.31 8.51
CA CYS A 97 22.53 36.49 8.97
C CYS A 97 23.74 37.32 9.45
N SER A 98 23.83 38.59 9.06
CA SER A 98 24.91 39.49 9.48
C SER A 98 24.69 40.10 10.87
N PHE A 99 23.52 39.87 11.48
CA PHE A 99 23.24 40.30 12.85
C PHE A 99 23.80 39.31 13.87
N SER A 100 24.52 39.79 14.88
CA SER A 100 25.07 38.95 15.94
C SER A 100 24.02 38.68 17.02
N PHE A 101 23.36 37.53 16.93
CA PHE A 101 22.45 37.05 17.96
C PHE A 101 23.20 36.64 19.25
N ARG A 102 22.54 36.73 20.41
CA ARG A 102 23.11 36.27 21.68
C ARG A 102 23.05 34.73 21.75
N ASP A 103 24.04 34.12 22.40
CA ASP A 103 24.02 32.68 22.73
C ASP A 103 23.05 32.46 23.90
N GLU A 104 21.76 32.49 23.59
CA GLU A 104 20.66 32.11 24.50
C GLU A 104 20.28 30.64 24.20
N PRO A 105 19.88 29.85 25.22
CA PRO A 105 19.32 28.52 24.97
C PRO A 105 18.18 28.65 23.96
N GLU A 106 18.05 27.70 23.02
CA GLU A 106 16.94 27.68 22.06
C GLU A 106 15.63 27.92 22.81
N ASP A 107 15.06 29.12 22.60
CA ASP A 107 13.79 29.52 23.19
C ASP A 107 12.71 28.49 22.80
N ASP A 108 11.58 28.49 23.52
CA ASP A 108 10.39 27.70 23.16
C ASP A 108 9.69 28.23 21.88
N TYR A 109 10.48 28.65 20.89
CA TYR A 109 10.07 29.22 19.63
C TYR A 109 9.53 28.11 18.71
N THR A 110 8.24 28.19 18.40
CA THR A 110 7.61 27.31 17.41
C THR A 110 7.79 27.91 16.02
N GLN A 111 8.42 27.18 15.10
CA GLN A 111 8.59 27.63 13.72
C GLN A 111 7.29 27.49 12.92
N GLY A 112 7.08 28.42 11.99
CA GLY A 112 5.95 28.42 11.05
C GLY A 112 4.61 28.91 11.63
N PRO A 113 3.59 29.09 10.77
CA PRO A 113 2.27 29.60 11.16
C PRO A 113 1.49 28.71 12.12
N ILE A 114 0.66 29.28 13.01
CA ILE A 114 -0.26 28.51 13.86
C ILE A 114 -1.18 27.61 13.02
N ALA A 115 -1.69 28.12 11.91
CA ALA A 115 -2.58 27.35 11.02
C ALA A 115 -1.92 26.06 10.49
N CYS A 116 -0.60 26.07 10.31
CA CYS A 116 0.16 24.88 9.91
C CYS A 116 0.30 23.87 11.06
N HIS A 117 0.45 24.33 12.31
CA HIS A 117 0.40 23.46 13.50
C HIS A 117 -0.98 22.83 13.67
N ASP A 118 -2.05 23.60 13.46
CA ASP A 118 -3.42 23.10 13.49
C ASP A 118 -3.65 22.04 12.40
N LEU A 119 -3.16 22.28 11.19
CA LEU A 119 -3.20 21.29 10.10
C LEU A 119 -2.46 20.01 10.49
N GLN A 120 -1.22 20.09 10.99
CA GLN A 120 -0.44 18.91 11.41
C GLN A 120 -1.20 18.11 12.47
N ASN A 121 -1.74 18.79 13.49
CA ASN A 121 -2.52 18.14 14.56
C ASN A 121 -3.76 17.41 14.02
N LEU A 122 -4.46 18.02 13.06
CA LEU A 122 -5.63 17.41 12.43
C LEU A 122 -5.25 16.21 11.56
N LEU A 123 -4.15 16.30 10.81
CA LEU A 123 -3.61 15.17 10.05
C LEU A 123 -3.23 14.01 10.99
N LYS A 124 -2.51 14.28 12.09
CA LYS A 124 -2.18 13.26 13.11
C LYS A 124 -3.43 12.64 13.72
N LYS A 125 -4.44 13.45 14.06
CA LYS A 125 -5.74 12.97 14.59
C LYS A 125 -6.46 12.09 13.57
N ARG A 126 -6.51 12.49 12.30
CA ARG A 126 -7.12 11.73 11.20
C ARG A 126 -6.39 10.42 10.98
N THR A 127 -5.06 10.40 11.00
CA THR A 127 -4.26 9.19 10.91
C THR A 127 -4.63 8.19 12.02
N LYS A 128 -4.72 8.64 13.26
CA LYS A 128 -5.18 7.80 14.39
C LYS A 128 -6.59 7.25 14.17
N GLN A 129 -7.50 8.04 13.60
CA GLN A 129 -8.85 7.59 13.25
C GLN A 129 -8.85 6.52 12.15
N ILE A 130 -8.08 6.73 11.06
CA ILE A 130 -7.96 5.78 9.94
C ILE A 130 -7.41 4.44 10.44
N LEU A 131 -6.33 4.47 11.22
CA LEU A 131 -5.72 3.27 11.80
C LEU A 131 -6.70 2.55 12.73
N GLY A 132 -7.39 3.28 13.61
CA GLY A 132 -8.39 2.72 14.52
C GLY A 132 -9.62 2.12 13.79
N GLN A 133 -10.10 2.76 12.72
CA GLN A 133 -11.20 2.23 11.91
C GLN A 133 -10.82 0.93 11.20
N ARG A 134 -9.62 0.89 10.60
CA ARG A 134 -9.14 -0.33 9.92
C ARG A 134 -8.93 -1.48 10.89
N TRP A 135 -8.41 -1.20 12.09
CA TRP A 135 -8.31 -2.19 13.15
C TRP A 135 -9.67 -2.75 13.59
N LYS A 136 -10.67 -1.88 13.78
CA LYS A 136 -12.03 -2.33 14.10
C LYS A 136 -12.64 -3.18 12.98
N GLN A 137 -12.35 -2.85 11.73
CA GLN A 137 -12.81 -3.64 10.57
C GLN A 137 -12.17 -5.03 10.55
N SER A 138 -10.87 -5.16 10.82
CA SER A 138 -10.23 -6.48 10.91
C SER A 138 -10.80 -7.31 12.07
N GLN A 139 -11.10 -6.70 13.22
CA GLN A 139 -11.71 -7.43 14.35
C GLN A 139 -13.11 -8.01 14.05
N ARG A 140 -13.86 -7.47 13.06
CA ARG A 140 -15.20 -7.98 12.70
C ARG A 140 -15.16 -9.45 12.27
N PHE A 141 -14.09 -9.89 11.60
CA PHE A 141 -13.92 -11.29 11.19
C PHE A 141 -13.69 -12.24 12.38
N TYR A 142 -13.22 -11.73 13.53
CA TYR A 142 -12.89 -12.52 14.72
C TYR A 142 -13.96 -12.56 15.81
N GLY A 143 -15.12 -11.92 15.60
CA GLY A 143 -16.16 -11.96 16.63
C GLY A 143 -15.88 -11.16 17.89
N GLY A 144 -14.91 -10.24 17.86
CA GLY A 144 -14.62 -9.35 18.99
C GLY A 144 -13.97 -10.06 20.19
N LYS A 145 -13.34 -11.23 19.99
CA LYS A 145 -12.69 -12.00 21.06
C LYS A 145 -11.26 -11.59 21.39
N VAL A 146 -10.63 -10.71 20.61
CA VAL A 146 -9.22 -10.30 20.80
C VAL A 146 -9.16 -8.92 21.44
N GLU A 147 -8.74 -8.86 22.71
CA GLU A 147 -8.65 -7.63 23.52
C GLU A 147 -7.29 -6.90 23.37
N GLU A 148 -7.40 -5.61 23.02
CA GLU A 148 -6.63 -4.45 23.51
C GLU A 148 -5.08 -4.49 23.62
N LYS A 149 -4.40 -4.55 22.47
CA LYS A 149 -3.34 -3.57 22.09
C LYS A 149 -2.93 -3.79 20.63
N PHE A 150 -3.24 -2.81 19.78
CA PHE A 150 -2.83 -2.81 18.38
C PHE A 150 -1.30 -2.92 18.29
N THR A 151 -0.82 -4.05 17.77
CA THR A 151 0.61 -4.27 17.56
C THR A 151 0.79 -4.82 16.16
N PHE A 152 1.62 -4.14 15.37
CA PHE A 152 1.98 -4.65 14.06
C PHE A 152 2.83 -5.92 14.18
N ILE A 153 2.57 -6.89 13.30
CA ILE A 153 3.47 -8.00 13.08
C ILE A 153 4.51 -7.56 12.06
N PRO A 154 5.82 -7.72 12.33
CA PRO A 154 6.87 -7.32 11.39
C PRO A 154 6.71 -8.00 10.03
N LEU A 155 6.89 -7.21 8.98
CA LEU A 155 6.97 -7.71 7.60
C LEU A 155 8.43 -7.70 7.15
N VAL A 156 8.77 -8.64 6.28
CA VAL A 156 10.08 -8.65 5.64
C VAL A 156 10.06 -7.68 4.46
N LEU A 157 10.94 -6.68 4.51
CA LEU A 157 11.13 -5.69 3.47
C LEU A 157 12.50 -5.90 2.83
N ASP A 158 12.51 -6.08 1.52
CA ASP A 158 13.73 -6.23 0.73
C ASP A 158 13.92 -4.99 -0.14
N THR A 159 15.06 -4.34 -0.02
CA THR A 159 15.38 -3.13 -0.80
C THR A 159 16.24 -3.53 -1.98
N ASP A 160 15.97 -2.97 -3.15
CA ASP A 160 16.67 -3.31 -4.38
C ASP A 160 18.19 -3.05 -4.25
N THR A 161 18.99 -4.08 -3.98
CA THR A 161 20.45 -4.02 -3.96
C THR A 161 21.04 -4.45 -5.31
N GLU A 162 20.87 -3.68 -6.39
CA GLU A 162 21.42 -3.93 -7.76
C GLU A 162 21.22 -5.35 -8.36
N LYS A 163 20.55 -6.27 -7.66
CA LYS A 163 20.54 -7.73 -7.92
C LYS A 163 19.14 -8.30 -7.96
N ASN A 164 18.12 -7.52 -7.59
CA ASN A 164 16.75 -8.02 -7.42
C ASN A 164 15.76 -7.46 -8.46
N SER A 165 16.23 -6.60 -9.38
CA SER A 165 15.43 -6.15 -10.52
C SER A 165 15.14 -7.31 -11.49
N PRO A 166 13.85 -7.64 -11.74
CA PRO A 166 13.45 -8.65 -12.73
C PRO A 166 13.55 -8.17 -14.18
N HIS A 167 14.07 -6.95 -14.42
CA HIS A 167 14.19 -6.35 -15.75
C HIS A 167 15.53 -5.65 -15.95
N ASN A 168 16.62 -6.42 -15.98
CA ASN A 168 17.85 -5.94 -16.60
C ASN A 168 17.78 -6.09 -18.13
N LYS A 169 17.27 -5.02 -18.73
CA LYS A 169 17.49 -4.52 -20.10
C LYS A 169 18.41 -5.38 -20.97
N ILE A 170 17.80 -5.95 -22.00
CA ILE A 170 18.40 -6.31 -23.29
C ILE A 170 19.39 -5.22 -23.72
N ILE A 171 20.68 -5.50 -23.57
CA ILE A 171 21.72 -4.90 -24.41
C ILE A 171 22.45 -6.04 -25.09
N ILE A 172 21.97 -6.37 -26.29
CA ILE A 172 22.68 -7.21 -27.26
C ILE A 172 24.02 -6.54 -27.55
N LYS A 173 25.10 -7.02 -26.91
CA LYS A 173 26.44 -6.97 -27.49
C LYS A 173 27.13 -8.31 -27.31
N SER A 174 27.10 -9.08 -28.38
CA SER A 174 27.90 -10.26 -28.62
C SER A 174 29.37 -10.02 -28.29
N LYS A 175 29.85 -10.53 -27.15
CA LYS A 175 31.27 -10.80 -26.94
C LYS A 175 31.48 -12.18 -26.33
N LYS A 176 32.16 -13.00 -27.14
CA LYS A 176 32.68 -14.34 -26.87
C LYS A 176 33.10 -14.56 -25.42
N SER A 177 32.47 -15.57 -24.82
CA SER A 177 32.96 -16.48 -23.79
C SER A 177 34.26 -16.10 -23.07
N LYS A 178 34.12 -15.70 -21.80
CA LYS A 178 35.11 -16.00 -20.76
C LYS A 178 34.40 -16.73 -19.62
N LYS A 179 34.81 -17.98 -19.39
CA LYS A 179 34.34 -18.84 -18.29
C LYS A 179 34.45 -18.09 -16.96
N SER A 180 33.31 -17.66 -16.42
CA SER A 180 33.22 -17.16 -15.05
C SER A 180 33.12 -18.34 -14.10
N ARG A 181 33.92 -18.30 -13.03
CA ARG A 181 33.95 -19.33 -11.98
C ARG A 181 32.59 -19.41 -11.30
N SER A 182 32.09 -20.62 -11.08
CA SER A 182 30.90 -20.91 -10.25
C SER A 182 31.03 -20.22 -8.89
N LYS A 183 30.33 -19.10 -8.69
CA LYS A 183 30.16 -18.52 -7.35
C LYS A 183 29.20 -19.43 -6.60
N LYS A 184 29.64 -19.94 -5.45
CA LYS A 184 28.82 -20.76 -4.55
C LYS A 184 27.56 -19.98 -4.15
N MET A 185 26.40 -20.58 -4.34
CA MET A 185 25.13 -20.13 -3.78
C MET A 185 25.25 -19.85 -2.29
N ARG A 186 24.66 -18.76 -1.81
CA ARG A 186 24.37 -18.55 -0.40
C ARG A 186 22.87 -18.70 -0.20
N ALA A 187 22.48 -19.46 0.82
CA ALA A 187 21.09 -19.67 1.19
C ALA A 187 20.39 -18.33 1.45
N TYR A 188 19.34 -18.01 0.69
CA TYR A 188 18.44 -16.91 1.01
C TYR A 188 17.44 -17.45 2.03
N ILE A 189 17.64 -17.17 3.30
CA ILE A 189 16.50 -17.05 4.21
C ILE A 189 16.18 -15.56 4.17
N PRO A 190 14.92 -15.10 4.21
CA PRO A 190 14.61 -13.77 4.68
C PRO A 190 14.99 -13.71 6.17
N ARG A 191 16.28 -13.68 6.48
CA ARG A 191 16.81 -13.51 7.84
C ARG A 191 16.58 -12.06 8.24
N ASP A 192 16.36 -11.87 9.53
CA ASP A 192 16.20 -10.57 10.18
C ASP A 192 17.55 -9.84 10.31
N THR A 193 18.33 -9.80 9.24
CA THR A 193 19.69 -9.28 9.25
C THR A 193 19.81 -8.21 8.17
N GLU A 194 19.70 -6.96 8.62
CA GLU A 194 19.74 -5.70 7.86
C GLU A 194 18.44 -5.33 7.12
N ARG A 195 17.34 -5.09 7.85
CA ARG A 195 16.08 -4.61 7.27
C ARG A 195 15.93 -3.10 7.43
N LYS A 196 15.62 -2.40 6.33
CA LYS A 196 14.94 -1.09 6.45
C LYS A 196 13.56 -1.37 7.05
N SER A 197 13.31 -0.90 8.26
CA SER A 197 11.98 -0.84 8.85
C SER A 197 11.12 0.22 8.15
N PRO A 198 9.80 0.22 8.30
CA PRO A 198 8.96 1.31 7.82
C PRO A 198 9.36 2.68 8.41
N GLU A 199 9.89 2.68 9.63
CA GLU A 199 10.47 3.88 10.25
C GLU A 199 11.74 4.34 9.52
N ASP A 200 12.63 3.43 9.13
CA ASP A 200 13.81 3.75 8.32
C ASP A 200 13.44 4.30 6.94
N LEU A 201 12.39 3.76 6.30
CA LEU A 201 11.86 4.29 5.04
C LEU A 201 11.29 5.70 5.21
N LEU A 202 10.62 5.96 6.34
CA LEU A 202 10.09 7.27 6.65
C LEU A 202 11.21 8.28 6.93
N ASN A 203 12.32 7.86 7.53
CA ASN A 203 13.47 8.70 7.87
C ASN A 203 14.56 8.76 6.79
N SER A 204 14.44 8.00 5.70
CA SER A 204 15.42 8.00 4.61
C SER A 204 15.51 9.35 3.87
N GLU A 205 16.60 9.60 3.16
CA GLU A 205 16.74 10.75 2.26
C GLU A 205 16.07 10.53 0.88
N GLU A 206 15.50 9.33 0.65
CA GLU A 206 14.87 8.94 -0.61
C GLU A 206 13.57 9.72 -0.83
N LYS A 207 13.48 10.46 -1.93
CA LYS A 207 12.30 11.27 -2.27
C LYS A 207 11.17 10.43 -2.88
N SER A 208 11.47 9.39 -3.63
CA SER A 208 10.50 8.61 -4.39
C SER A 208 10.65 7.13 -4.03
N ILE A 209 9.77 6.64 -3.14
CA ILE A 209 9.81 5.27 -2.62
C ILE A 209 8.65 4.48 -3.22
N LEU A 210 8.95 3.40 -3.93
CA LEU A 210 7.96 2.47 -4.43
C LEU A 210 7.97 1.17 -3.61
N ILE A 211 6.80 0.83 -3.06
CA ILE A 211 6.57 -0.39 -2.30
C ILE A 211 5.80 -1.37 -3.19
N VAL A 212 6.46 -2.43 -3.61
CA VAL A 212 5.95 -3.44 -4.54
C VAL A 212 5.66 -4.75 -3.81
N GLY A 213 4.65 -5.49 -4.24
CA GLY A 213 4.38 -6.81 -3.70
C GLY A 213 3.04 -7.38 -4.12
N LYS A 214 2.89 -8.70 -3.97
CA LYS A 214 1.68 -9.44 -4.35
C LYS A 214 0.43 -8.99 -3.55
N PRO A 215 -0.79 -9.31 -4.03
CA PRO A 215 -2.02 -8.99 -3.30
C PRO A 215 -2.03 -9.62 -1.90
N GLY A 216 -2.45 -8.88 -0.88
CA GLY A 216 -2.54 -9.37 0.51
C GLY A 216 -1.20 -9.55 1.24
N ILE A 217 -0.05 -9.27 0.61
CA ILE A 217 1.28 -9.47 1.20
C ILE A 217 1.64 -8.45 2.31
N GLY A 218 0.87 -7.36 2.43
CA GLY A 218 1.05 -6.38 3.50
C GLY A 218 1.57 -4.98 3.09
N LYS A 219 1.56 -4.62 1.80
CA LYS A 219 1.96 -3.27 1.33
C LYS A 219 1.30 -2.13 2.10
N THR A 220 -0.02 -2.16 2.17
CA THR A 220 -0.81 -1.18 2.93
C THR A 220 -0.53 -1.23 4.43
N THR A 221 -0.12 -2.38 4.97
CA THR A 221 0.30 -2.51 6.37
C THR A 221 1.66 -1.83 6.62
N VAL A 222 2.58 -1.86 5.67
CA VAL A 222 3.84 -1.08 5.72
C VAL A 222 3.53 0.40 5.80
N VAL A 223 2.68 0.91 4.91
CA VAL A 223 2.23 2.31 4.92
C VAL A 223 1.56 2.69 6.25
N GLN A 224 0.73 1.80 6.80
CA GLN A 224 0.09 2.02 8.09
C GLN A 224 1.11 2.09 9.24
N GLN A 225 2.18 1.31 9.20
CA GLN A 225 3.29 1.41 10.15
C GLN A 225 3.97 2.77 10.02
N MET A 226 4.26 3.24 8.80
CA MET A 226 4.83 4.59 8.57
C MET A 226 3.93 5.68 9.15
N LEU A 227 2.62 5.61 8.85
CA LEU A 227 1.62 6.55 9.36
C LEU A 227 1.55 6.55 10.89
N HIS A 228 1.62 5.37 11.50
CA HIS A 228 1.62 5.21 12.95
C HIS A 228 2.85 5.87 13.58
N HIS A 229 4.06 5.52 13.09
CA HIS A 229 5.30 6.12 13.56
C HIS A 229 5.29 7.65 13.41
N TRP A 230 4.84 8.17 12.27
CA TRP A 230 4.72 9.62 12.06
C TRP A 230 3.74 10.28 13.05
N ALA A 231 2.55 9.69 13.25
CA ALA A 231 1.51 10.27 14.10
C ALA A 231 1.84 10.24 15.60
N GLU A 232 2.82 9.43 16.01
CA GLU A 232 3.34 9.35 17.37
C GLU A 232 4.52 10.30 17.64
N ARG A 233 5.08 10.94 16.60
CA ARG A 233 6.17 11.91 16.78
C ARG A 233 5.71 13.13 17.58
N HIS A 234 6.54 13.50 18.55
CA HIS A 234 6.39 14.70 19.39
C HIS A 234 7.47 15.74 19.08
N ASP A 235 7.89 15.85 17.81
CA ASP A 235 8.83 16.89 17.38
C ASP A 235 8.16 18.27 17.42
N ARG A 236 8.95 19.30 17.77
CA ARG A 236 8.58 20.72 17.70
C ARG A 236 8.52 21.22 16.26
N ASN A 237 9.21 20.53 15.34
CA ASN A 237 9.22 20.87 13.93
C ASN A 237 7.94 20.43 13.22
N LEU A 238 7.43 21.31 12.35
CA LEU A 238 6.30 21.01 11.47
C LEU A 238 6.71 19.98 10.43
N ASP A 239 6.00 18.85 10.38
CA ASP A 239 6.07 17.85 9.32
C ASP A 239 4.64 17.41 8.95
N PHE A 240 4.42 17.06 7.69
CA PHE A 240 3.08 16.75 7.18
C PHE A 240 3.09 15.43 6.44
N MET A 241 2.15 14.55 6.77
CA MET A 241 1.94 13.31 6.04
C MET A 241 0.50 13.25 5.52
N PHE A 242 0.36 13.24 4.19
CA PHE A 242 -0.92 13.10 3.51
C PHE A 242 -1.07 11.67 3.01
N TYR A 243 -2.21 11.05 3.33
CA TYR A 243 -2.51 9.67 2.98
C TYR A 243 -3.70 9.59 2.03
N PHE A 244 -3.46 9.03 0.85
CA PHE A 244 -4.47 8.78 -0.18
C PHE A 244 -4.56 7.28 -0.41
N ASP A 245 -5.71 6.71 -0.10
CA ASP A 245 -5.98 5.29 -0.28
C ASP A 245 -6.47 4.98 -1.70
N GLU A 246 -6.56 3.68 -2.00
CA GLU A 246 -7.02 3.15 -3.29
C GLU A 246 -8.38 3.72 -3.73
N ASN A 247 -9.26 4.06 -2.79
CA ASN A 247 -10.52 4.72 -3.12
C ASN A 247 -10.31 6.13 -3.66
N THR A 248 -9.48 6.93 -2.99
CA THR A 248 -9.15 8.27 -3.45
C THR A 248 -8.49 8.24 -4.83
N LEU A 249 -7.58 7.27 -5.02
CA LEU A 249 -6.88 7.06 -6.29
C LEU A 249 -7.78 6.51 -7.40
N SER A 250 -8.81 5.72 -7.10
CA SER A 250 -9.78 5.25 -8.10
C SER A 250 -10.72 6.36 -8.59
N ASN A 251 -10.73 7.52 -7.94
CA ASN A 251 -11.61 8.64 -8.25
C ASN A 251 -10.81 9.89 -8.63
N THR A 252 -9.75 9.73 -9.44
CA THR A 252 -8.85 10.82 -9.84
C THR A 252 -9.55 12.01 -10.50
N SER A 253 -10.69 11.80 -11.16
CA SER A 253 -11.49 12.89 -11.77
C SER A 253 -12.02 13.91 -10.74
N THR A 254 -12.06 13.53 -9.46
CA THR A 254 -12.42 14.46 -8.36
C THR A 254 -11.26 15.35 -7.94
N ILE A 255 -10.03 15.03 -8.35
CA ILE A 255 -8.82 15.78 -8.01
C ILE A 255 -8.66 16.94 -9.01
N VAL A 256 -9.14 18.12 -8.61
CA VAL A 256 -9.15 19.31 -9.46
C VAL A 256 -7.96 20.25 -9.26
N SER A 257 -7.31 20.21 -8.10
CA SER A 257 -6.15 21.06 -7.76
C SER A 257 -5.33 20.46 -6.62
N LEU A 258 -4.11 20.96 -6.42
CA LEU A 258 -3.25 20.58 -5.29
C LEU A 258 -3.91 20.90 -3.94
N GLU A 259 -4.51 22.10 -3.82
CA GLU A 259 -5.28 22.50 -2.65
C GLU A 259 -6.42 21.52 -2.36
N HIS A 260 -7.18 21.15 -3.40
CA HIS A 260 -8.28 20.21 -3.26
C HIS A 260 -7.77 18.84 -2.82
N LEU A 261 -6.66 18.35 -3.38
CA LEU A 261 -6.08 17.08 -2.98
C LEU A 261 -5.64 17.06 -1.51
N LEU A 262 -4.86 18.07 -1.09
CA LEU A 262 -4.24 18.08 0.24
C LEU A 262 -5.23 18.48 1.34
N LEU A 263 -6.12 19.44 1.08
CA LEU A 263 -6.87 20.14 2.14
C LEU A 263 -8.37 19.85 2.15
N SER A 264 -9.01 19.43 1.04
CA SER A 264 -10.48 19.29 0.96
C SER A 264 -11.06 18.47 2.11
N THR A 265 -10.47 17.30 2.37
CA THR A 265 -10.94 16.38 3.41
C THR A 265 -10.79 16.95 4.83
N VAL A 266 -9.78 17.78 5.06
CA VAL A 266 -9.52 18.45 6.34
C VAL A 266 -10.48 19.62 6.51
N LEU A 267 -10.63 20.46 5.48
CA LEU A 267 -11.48 21.65 5.46
C LEU A 267 -12.96 21.32 5.66
N MET A 268 -13.44 20.19 5.12
CA MET A 268 -14.81 19.74 5.35
C MET A 268 -15.09 19.38 6.81
N SER A 269 -14.09 18.85 7.52
CA SER A 269 -14.22 18.49 8.94
C SER A 269 -13.92 19.66 9.87
N ASN A 270 -13.24 20.69 9.36
CA ASN A 270 -12.75 21.85 10.12
C ASN A 270 -12.89 23.14 9.28
N PRO A 271 -14.12 23.66 9.13
CA PRO A 271 -14.39 24.83 8.30
C PRO A 271 -13.60 26.09 8.70
N GLN A 272 -13.21 26.20 9.97
CA GLN A 272 -12.42 27.31 10.51
C GLN A 272 -11.04 27.47 9.86
N LEU A 273 -10.48 26.41 9.25
CA LEU A 273 -9.20 26.49 8.54
C LEU A 273 -9.31 27.08 7.14
N LYS A 274 -10.52 27.29 6.61
CA LYS A 274 -10.70 27.88 5.27
C LYS A 274 -10.04 29.25 5.15
N ASP A 275 -10.13 30.04 6.21
CA ASP A 275 -9.60 31.40 6.22
C ASP A 275 -8.07 31.42 6.22
N ASN A 276 -7.41 30.29 6.53
CA ASN A 276 -5.96 30.13 6.55
C ASN A 276 -5.39 29.38 5.33
N VAL A 277 -6.21 28.98 4.35
CA VAL A 277 -5.74 28.21 3.18
C VAL A 277 -4.67 28.98 2.40
N GLU A 278 -4.83 30.30 2.27
CA GLU A 278 -3.88 31.19 1.59
C GLU A 278 -2.52 31.29 2.31
N GLU A 279 -2.43 30.87 3.57
CA GLU A 279 -1.19 30.79 4.33
C GLU A 279 -0.61 29.37 4.32
N ILE A 280 -1.47 28.36 4.44
CA ILE A 280 -1.08 26.94 4.51
C ILE A 280 -0.47 26.45 3.19
N LEU A 281 -1.16 26.68 2.06
CA LEU A 281 -0.74 26.09 0.79
C LEU A 281 0.65 26.58 0.35
N PRO A 282 0.95 27.91 0.39
CA PRO A 282 2.29 28.39 0.08
C PRO A 282 3.35 27.86 1.06
N TYR A 283 3.02 27.69 2.34
CA TYR A 283 3.94 27.09 3.31
C TYR A 283 4.32 25.66 2.93
N LEU A 284 3.34 24.82 2.55
CA LEU A 284 3.58 23.44 2.13
C LEU A 284 4.44 23.36 0.86
N GLN A 285 4.31 24.31 -0.06
CA GLN A 285 5.10 24.37 -1.28
C GLN A 285 6.53 24.83 -1.01
N GLU A 286 6.72 25.88 -0.21
CA GLU A 286 8.04 26.43 0.15
C GLU A 286 8.85 25.47 1.03
N TYR A 287 8.18 24.76 1.95
CA TYR A 287 8.79 23.75 2.82
C TYR A 287 8.43 22.33 2.39
N SER A 288 8.45 22.07 1.08
CA SER A 288 8.09 20.76 0.54
C SER A 288 8.96 19.63 1.10
N GLU A 289 10.17 19.89 1.59
CA GLU A 289 11.03 18.92 2.27
C GLU A 289 10.41 18.31 3.55
N ARG A 290 9.39 18.98 4.10
CA ARG A 290 8.66 18.55 5.29
C ARG A 290 7.35 17.84 4.96
N VAL A 291 7.06 17.61 3.69
CA VAL A 291 5.82 17.00 3.20
C VAL A 291 6.10 15.58 2.73
N THR A 292 5.33 14.63 3.25
CA THR A 292 5.26 13.25 2.78
C THR A 292 3.89 12.98 2.17
N ILE A 293 3.85 12.55 0.91
CA ILE A 293 2.65 12.13 0.21
C ILE A 293 2.65 10.61 0.09
N VAL A 294 1.57 9.96 0.51
CA VAL A 294 1.40 8.52 0.36
C VAL A 294 0.25 8.20 -0.59
N LEU A 295 0.57 7.47 -1.65
CA LEU A 295 -0.35 6.96 -2.66
C LEU A 295 -0.46 5.43 -2.49
N ASP A 296 -1.41 4.97 -1.70
CA ASP A 296 -1.55 3.56 -1.31
C ASP A 296 -2.57 2.82 -2.17
N GLY A 297 -2.10 1.91 -3.01
CA GLY A 297 -2.92 1.05 -3.85
C GLY A 297 -3.05 1.55 -5.28
N ILE A 298 -1.97 2.02 -5.89
CA ILE A 298 -1.97 2.41 -7.30
C ILE A 298 -2.18 1.15 -8.16
N ARG A 299 -3.22 1.18 -9.00
CA ARG A 299 -3.58 0.09 -9.91
C ARG A 299 -3.07 0.28 -11.33
N ASP A 300 -2.97 1.53 -11.76
CA ASP A 300 -2.46 1.99 -13.05
C ASP A 300 -1.71 3.30 -12.81
N PHE A 301 -0.74 3.62 -13.66
CA PHE A 301 -0.10 4.93 -13.60
C PHE A 301 -1.14 6.06 -13.65
N PRO A 302 -1.07 7.05 -12.76
CA PRO A 302 -2.09 8.09 -12.71
C PRO A 302 -2.08 8.97 -13.97
N ASP A 303 -3.22 9.10 -14.64
CA ASP A 303 -3.37 10.05 -15.77
C ASP A 303 -3.71 11.49 -15.32
N ASN A 304 -3.93 11.71 -14.02
CA ASN A 304 -4.31 13.01 -13.49
C ASN A 304 -3.08 13.92 -13.34
N ALA A 305 -3.13 15.09 -13.98
CA ALA A 305 -2.03 16.06 -14.01
C ALA A 305 -1.54 16.50 -12.62
N ILE A 306 -2.39 16.53 -11.59
CA ILE A 306 -1.98 16.89 -10.22
C ILE A 306 -1.20 15.75 -9.57
N LEU A 307 -1.65 14.51 -9.74
CA LEU A 307 -0.93 13.34 -9.23
C LEU A 307 0.41 13.17 -9.95
N LEU A 308 0.43 13.34 -11.28
CA LEU A 308 1.64 13.36 -12.08
C LEU A 308 2.60 14.45 -11.63
N GLY A 309 2.14 15.70 -11.49
CA GLY A 309 2.99 16.80 -11.03
C GLY A 309 3.53 16.65 -9.60
N ILE A 310 2.87 15.87 -8.73
CA ILE A 310 3.42 15.48 -7.42
C ILE A 310 4.48 14.39 -7.58
N MET A 311 4.18 13.35 -8.37
CA MET A 311 5.11 12.25 -8.60
C MET A 311 6.39 12.77 -9.28
N GLU A 312 6.27 13.59 -10.31
CA GLU A 312 7.41 14.19 -11.03
C GLU A 312 8.11 15.31 -10.24
N HIS A 313 7.68 15.59 -9.00
CA HIS A 313 8.23 16.64 -8.14
C HIS A 313 8.15 18.05 -8.74
N GLU A 314 7.19 18.30 -9.64
CA GLU A 314 6.94 19.63 -10.21
C GLU A 314 6.17 20.54 -9.25
N LEU A 315 5.17 19.98 -8.56
CA LEU A 315 4.30 20.72 -7.63
C LEU A 315 4.86 20.80 -6.21
N LEU A 316 5.66 19.81 -5.81
CA LEU A 316 6.29 19.68 -4.49
C LEU A 316 7.74 19.15 -4.65
N PRO A 317 8.72 20.01 -4.97
CA PRO A 317 10.05 19.61 -5.43
C PRO A 317 10.88 18.76 -4.44
N GLU A 318 10.74 19.04 -3.14
CA GLU A 318 11.50 18.37 -2.09
C GLU A 318 10.66 17.36 -1.30
N ALA A 319 9.39 17.16 -1.65
CA ALA A 319 8.51 16.25 -0.91
C ALA A 319 8.92 14.78 -1.08
N LYS A 320 8.70 14.01 -0.03
CA LYS A 320 8.80 12.55 -0.09
C LYS A 320 7.48 11.98 -0.61
N VAL A 321 7.52 11.13 -1.62
CA VAL A 321 6.38 10.44 -2.21
C VAL A 321 6.57 8.94 -2.05
N VAL A 322 5.60 8.31 -1.37
CA VAL A 322 5.57 6.86 -1.14
C VAL A 322 4.40 6.29 -1.92
N ALA A 323 4.68 5.44 -2.90
CA ALA A 323 3.67 4.77 -3.70
C ALA A 323 3.64 3.28 -3.40
N THR A 324 2.45 2.66 -3.39
CA THR A 324 2.32 1.20 -3.34
C THR A 324 1.65 0.67 -4.60
N CYS A 325 2.19 -0.39 -5.18
CA CYS A 325 1.64 -1.01 -6.39
C CYS A 325 1.83 -2.54 -6.41
N ARG A 326 1.20 -3.22 -7.36
CA ARG A 326 1.46 -4.64 -7.63
C ARG A 326 2.63 -4.78 -8.63
N PRO A 327 3.34 -5.93 -8.67
CA PRO A 327 4.46 -6.12 -9.58
C PRO A 327 4.11 -5.89 -11.05
N GLU A 328 2.86 -6.19 -11.46
CA GLU A 328 2.42 -6.07 -12.84
C GLU A 328 2.49 -4.65 -13.39
N VAL A 329 2.40 -3.63 -12.53
CA VAL A 329 2.45 -2.21 -12.93
C VAL A 329 3.74 -1.54 -12.51
N GLU A 330 4.68 -2.29 -11.92
CA GLU A 330 5.96 -1.75 -11.46
C GLU A 330 6.75 -1.07 -12.59
N TYR A 331 6.69 -1.63 -13.80
CA TYR A 331 7.45 -1.14 -14.95
C TYR A 331 7.13 0.33 -15.30
N GLU A 332 5.91 0.78 -15.02
CA GLU A 332 5.42 2.16 -15.26
C GLU A 332 6.15 3.19 -14.36
N PHE A 333 6.80 2.74 -13.29
CA PHE A 333 7.51 3.59 -12.31
C PHE A 333 9.04 3.55 -12.47
N SER A 334 9.56 2.90 -13.50
CA SER A 334 11.00 2.62 -13.63
C SER A 334 11.87 3.88 -13.65
N ASP A 335 11.39 4.96 -14.25
CA ASP A 335 12.14 6.22 -14.38
C ASP A 335 11.92 7.18 -13.20
N TRP A 336 10.89 6.91 -12.39
CA TRP A 336 10.47 7.76 -11.26
C TRP A 336 11.12 7.35 -9.92
N THR A 337 11.45 6.07 -9.75
CA THR A 337 11.80 5.52 -8.44
C THR A 337 13.25 5.80 -8.02
N THR A 338 13.41 6.43 -6.86
CA THR A 338 14.73 6.55 -6.18
C THR A 338 15.04 5.33 -5.31
N CYS A 339 14.00 4.71 -4.73
CA CYS A 339 14.12 3.54 -3.88
C CYS A 339 12.96 2.58 -4.13
N LYS A 340 13.30 1.30 -4.37
CA LYS A 340 12.33 0.21 -4.50
C LYS A 340 12.40 -0.72 -3.31
N VAL A 341 11.23 -1.06 -2.77
CA VAL A 341 11.06 -1.95 -1.62
C VAL A 341 10.07 -3.03 -1.97
N TYR A 342 10.51 -4.28 -1.95
CA TYR A 342 9.66 -5.45 -2.15
C TYR A 342 9.18 -5.96 -0.79
N VAL A 343 7.85 -6.04 -0.63
CA VAL A 343 7.23 -6.62 0.55
C VAL A 343 7.17 -8.14 0.39
N GLN A 344 7.97 -8.83 1.21
CA GLN A 344 8.11 -10.27 1.20
C GLN A 344 7.22 -10.95 2.26
N GLY A 345 6.22 -10.27 2.83
CA GLY A 345 5.28 -10.90 3.76
C GLY A 345 5.86 -11.25 5.13
N PHE A 346 5.29 -12.27 5.78
CA PHE A 346 5.72 -12.74 7.10
C PHE A 346 6.94 -13.67 7.01
N SER A 347 7.91 -13.44 7.90
CA SER A 347 8.95 -14.43 8.20
C SER A 347 8.37 -15.58 9.02
N GLU A 348 9.13 -16.66 9.19
CA GLU A 348 8.77 -17.77 10.07
C GLU A 348 8.48 -17.29 11.52
N GLU A 349 9.29 -16.34 12.01
CA GLU A 349 9.11 -15.70 13.32
C GLU A 349 7.85 -14.84 13.36
N SER A 350 7.57 -14.06 12.32
CA SER A 350 6.35 -13.26 12.20
C SER A 350 5.08 -14.12 12.17
N ILE A 351 5.11 -15.29 11.51
CA ILE A 351 4.00 -16.26 11.52
C ILE A 351 3.76 -16.75 12.95
N TYR A 352 4.83 -17.16 13.65
CA TYR A 352 4.74 -17.59 15.04
C TYR A 352 4.14 -16.50 15.94
N ASP A 353 4.66 -15.28 15.83
CA ASP A 353 4.18 -14.11 16.58
C ASP A 353 2.71 -13.81 16.31
N PHE A 354 2.30 -13.88 15.04
CA PHE A 354 0.92 -13.65 14.63
C PHE A 354 -0.02 -14.66 15.29
N PHE A 355 0.23 -15.96 15.13
CA PHE A 355 -0.67 -16.99 15.68
C PHE A 355 -0.66 -17.02 17.21
N ARG A 356 0.49 -16.77 17.84
CA ARG A 356 0.59 -16.63 19.29
C ARG A 356 -0.28 -15.48 19.82
N LYS A 357 -0.25 -14.31 19.16
CA LYS A 357 -1.09 -13.17 19.55
C LYS A 357 -2.56 -13.41 19.27
N MET A 358 -2.90 -14.06 18.15
CA MET A 358 -4.27 -14.33 17.73
C MET A 358 -5.00 -15.36 18.60
N SER A 359 -4.25 -16.20 19.31
CA SER A 359 -4.75 -17.32 20.10
C SER A 359 -4.67 -17.07 21.61
N ASP A 360 -4.39 -15.84 22.04
CA ASP A 360 -4.09 -15.50 23.44
C ASP A 360 -2.99 -16.39 24.07
N ASN A 361 -1.99 -16.75 23.25
CA ASN A 361 -0.90 -17.67 23.55
C ASN A 361 -1.30 -19.14 23.75
N ASP A 362 -2.37 -19.62 23.11
CA ASP A 362 -2.68 -21.05 23.05
C ASP A 362 -1.67 -21.80 22.15
N PRO A 363 -0.81 -22.68 22.72
CA PRO A 363 0.19 -23.41 21.95
C PRO A 363 -0.44 -24.40 20.96
N GLU A 364 -1.63 -24.94 21.21
CA GLU A 364 -2.23 -25.95 20.33
C GLU A 364 -2.59 -25.38 18.96
N MET A 365 -3.12 -24.15 18.93
CA MET A 365 -3.41 -23.43 17.68
C MET A 365 -2.14 -23.14 16.88
N VAL A 366 -1.08 -22.69 17.57
CA VAL A 366 0.22 -22.40 16.95
C VAL A 366 0.82 -23.66 16.34
N ASP A 367 0.84 -24.77 17.10
CA ASP A 367 1.37 -26.06 16.65
C ASP A 367 0.57 -26.63 15.46
N SER A 368 -0.75 -26.41 15.42
CA SER A 368 -1.60 -26.88 14.31
C SER A 368 -1.23 -26.26 12.96
N VAL A 369 -0.74 -25.01 12.96
CA VAL A 369 -0.31 -24.31 11.75
C VAL A 369 1.14 -24.63 11.41
N ILE A 370 2.04 -24.61 12.39
CA ILE A 370 3.48 -24.81 12.18
C ILE A 370 3.78 -26.24 11.72
N ASN A 371 3.07 -27.23 12.27
CA ASN A 371 3.26 -28.63 11.89
C ASN A 371 2.59 -28.99 10.56
N ASN A 372 1.88 -28.05 9.91
CA ASN A 372 1.30 -28.23 8.59
C ASN A 372 2.04 -27.35 7.56
N PRO A 373 2.97 -27.94 6.76
CA PRO A 373 3.78 -27.18 5.81
C PRO A 373 2.97 -26.38 4.78
N ALA A 374 1.79 -26.88 4.38
CA ALA A 374 0.95 -26.20 3.39
C ALA A 374 0.29 -24.94 3.99
N LEU A 375 -0.27 -25.05 5.21
CA LEU A 375 -0.83 -23.91 5.93
C LEU A 375 0.26 -22.91 6.30
N PHE A 376 1.40 -23.39 6.81
CA PHE A 376 2.54 -22.55 7.16
C PHE A 376 3.04 -21.73 5.96
N SER A 377 3.17 -22.38 4.78
CA SER A 377 3.61 -21.69 3.56
C SER A 377 2.58 -20.67 3.06
N LEU A 378 1.28 -20.95 3.18
CA LEU A 378 0.23 -19.96 2.91
C LEU A 378 0.31 -18.76 3.85
N CYS A 379 0.55 -19.00 5.14
CA CYS A 379 0.60 -17.96 6.18
C CYS A 379 1.75 -16.97 6.02
N HIS A 380 2.69 -17.23 5.11
CA HIS A 380 3.64 -16.22 4.64
C HIS A 380 2.94 -14.95 4.12
N VAL A 381 1.77 -15.09 3.49
CA VAL A 381 0.93 -13.97 3.09
C VAL A 381 0.04 -13.58 4.28
N PRO A 382 0.19 -12.37 4.86
CA PRO A 382 -0.53 -11.96 6.06
C PRO A 382 -2.06 -12.10 5.97
N MET A 383 -2.62 -11.80 4.80
CA MET A 383 -4.05 -11.98 4.56
C MET A 383 -4.49 -13.45 4.65
N TYR A 384 -3.69 -14.39 4.16
CA TYR A 384 -3.99 -15.82 4.30
C TYR A 384 -3.80 -16.27 5.75
N ALA A 385 -2.77 -15.81 6.45
CA ALA A 385 -2.62 -16.08 7.89
C ALA A 385 -3.84 -15.64 8.68
N PHE A 386 -4.37 -14.45 8.36
CA PHE A 386 -5.60 -13.92 8.94
C PHE A 386 -6.81 -14.83 8.69
N MET A 387 -7.01 -15.27 7.44
CA MET A 387 -8.10 -16.17 7.06
C MET A 387 -7.94 -17.55 7.70
N VAL A 388 -6.73 -18.11 7.77
CA VAL A 388 -6.43 -19.38 8.45
C VAL A 388 -6.77 -19.28 9.94
N ALA A 389 -6.33 -18.22 10.63
CA ALA A 389 -6.69 -17.99 12.03
C ALA A 389 -8.21 -17.91 12.20
N ALA A 390 -8.91 -17.19 11.32
CA ALA A 390 -10.37 -17.10 11.37
C ALA A 390 -11.05 -18.47 11.13
N CYS A 391 -10.52 -19.31 10.24
CA CYS A 391 -11.04 -20.66 10.04
C CYS A 391 -10.79 -21.57 11.25
N ILE A 392 -9.57 -21.60 11.80
CA ILE A 392 -9.21 -22.46 12.93
C ILE A 392 -9.99 -22.08 14.20
N LEU A 393 -10.07 -20.79 14.53
CA LEU A 393 -10.78 -20.31 15.73
C LEU A 393 -12.29 -20.64 15.71
N ASN A 394 -12.85 -20.91 14.54
CA ASN A 394 -14.28 -21.18 14.37
C ASN A 394 -14.58 -22.64 14.00
N ASP A 395 -13.57 -23.49 13.83
CA ASP A 395 -13.75 -24.90 13.49
C ASP A 395 -13.65 -25.80 14.72
N THR A 396 -14.73 -26.51 15.03
CA THR A 396 -14.79 -27.50 16.10
C THR A 396 -14.52 -28.93 15.62
N SER A 397 -14.32 -29.14 14.32
CA SER A 397 -14.21 -30.46 13.68
C SER A 397 -12.78 -30.88 13.32
N GLY A 398 -11.82 -29.95 13.34
CA GLY A 398 -10.42 -30.19 12.95
C GLY A 398 -10.19 -30.26 11.43
N GLU A 399 -11.22 -30.02 10.61
CA GLU A 399 -11.08 -29.98 9.14
C GLU A 399 -10.29 -28.76 8.65
N ALA A 400 -10.32 -27.66 9.39
CA ALA A 400 -9.56 -26.45 9.15
C ALA A 400 -8.04 -26.66 9.25
N GLN A 401 -7.60 -27.75 9.89
CA GLN A 401 -6.19 -28.10 10.09
C GLN A 401 -5.59 -28.95 8.95
N LYS A 402 -6.40 -29.35 7.94
CA LYS A 402 -5.94 -30.10 6.76
C LYS A 402 -5.21 -29.19 5.75
N GLN A 403 -4.52 -29.79 4.77
CA GLN A 403 -4.00 -29.07 3.61
C GLN A 403 -5.13 -28.28 2.93
N CYS A 404 -4.86 -27.04 2.55
CA CYS A 404 -5.84 -26.12 1.98
C CYS A 404 -5.12 -25.30 0.89
N THR A 405 -5.75 -25.11 -0.27
CA THR A 405 -5.27 -24.15 -1.28
C THR A 405 -5.78 -22.74 -0.94
N ALA A 406 -5.27 -21.71 -1.61
CA ALA A 406 -5.79 -20.36 -1.40
C ALA A 406 -7.29 -20.31 -1.75
N SER A 407 -7.71 -20.87 -2.89
CA SER A 407 -9.14 -20.85 -3.29
C SER A 407 -10.04 -21.56 -2.29
N GLU A 408 -9.62 -22.70 -1.75
CA GLU A 408 -10.38 -23.40 -0.70
C GLU A 408 -10.54 -22.54 0.56
N LEU A 409 -9.50 -21.78 0.93
CA LEU A 409 -9.55 -20.84 2.04
C LEU A 409 -10.58 -19.73 1.79
N TYR A 410 -10.67 -19.19 0.57
CA TYR A 410 -11.73 -18.22 0.22
C TYR A 410 -13.12 -18.84 0.28
N VAL A 411 -13.31 -20.07 -0.22
CA VAL A 411 -14.60 -20.77 -0.13
C VAL A 411 -15.01 -20.97 1.33
N ARG A 412 -14.08 -21.35 2.21
CA ARG A 412 -14.32 -21.49 3.66
C ARG A 412 -14.70 -20.15 4.30
N ILE A 413 -13.97 -19.08 4.01
CA ILE A 413 -14.29 -17.73 4.52
C ILE A 413 -15.62 -17.23 3.99
N PHE A 414 -15.94 -17.45 2.71
CA PHE A 414 -17.23 -17.12 2.13
C PHE A 414 -18.39 -17.78 2.89
N ARG A 415 -18.29 -19.09 3.13
CA ARG A 415 -19.29 -19.85 3.90
C ARG A 415 -19.37 -19.35 5.34
N HIS A 416 -18.23 -19.06 5.96
CA HIS A 416 -18.17 -18.51 7.32
C HIS A 416 -18.87 -17.14 7.44
N CYS A 417 -18.61 -16.22 6.51
CA CYS A 417 -19.26 -14.90 6.49
C CYS A 417 -20.79 -15.04 6.39
N LEU A 418 -21.30 -15.90 5.50
CA LEU A 418 -22.73 -16.16 5.38
C LEU A 418 -23.32 -16.82 6.63
N GLN A 419 -22.60 -17.76 7.25
CA GLN A 419 -23.04 -18.41 8.48
C GLN A 419 -23.23 -17.38 9.61
N ARG A 420 -22.23 -16.50 9.78
CA ARG A 420 -22.21 -15.47 10.82
C ARG A 420 -23.28 -14.42 10.59
N HIS A 421 -23.36 -13.88 9.37
CA HIS A 421 -24.31 -12.83 9.02
C HIS A 421 -25.75 -13.32 9.13
N GLY A 422 -26.03 -14.51 8.61
CA GLY A 422 -27.35 -15.14 8.71
C GLY A 422 -27.68 -15.72 10.09
N LYS A 423 -26.74 -15.68 11.05
CA LYS A 423 -26.82 -16.31 12.38
C LYS A 423 -27.29 -17.78 12.29
N LYS A 424 -26.77 -18.52 11.32
CA LYS A 424 -27.19 -19.90 11.05
C LYS A 424 -26.28 -20.92 11.73
N LYS A 425 -26.86 -22.05 12.14
CA LYS A 425 -26.10 -23.25 12.52
C LYS A 425 -25.57 -23.93 11.25
N LEU A 426 -24.44 -24.64 11.38
CA LEU A 426 -23.77 -25.33 10.27
C LEU A 426 -24.72 -26.24 9.47
N LEU A 427 -25.61 -26.97 10.16
CA LEU A 427 -26.60 -27.88 9.56
C LEU A 427 -27.56 -27.18 8.57
N HIS A 428 -27.83 -25.89 8.77
CA HIS A 428 -28.76 -25.12 7.93
C HIS A 428 -28.04 -24.18 6.95
N LEU A 429 -26.71 -24.21 6.92
CA LEU A 429 -25.91 -23.27 6.15
C LEU A 429 -26.14 -23.44 4.64
N ASP A 430 -26.10 -24.67 4.11
CA ASP A 430 -26.31 -24.91 2.67
C ASP A 430 -27.67 -24.43 2.18
N GLY A 431 -28.73 -24.63 2.97
CA GLY A 431 -30.06 -24.12 2.67
C GLY A 431 -30.12 -22.60 2.66
N HIS A 432 -29.42 -21.95 3.59
CA HIS A 432 -29.30 -20.50 3.64
C HIS A 432 -28.53 -19.95 2.43
N ILE A 433 -27.37 -20.53 2.10
CA ILE A 433 -26.56 -20.14 0.94
C ILE A 433 -27.37 -20.27 -0.35
N LYS A 434 -28.14 -21.35 -0.50
CA LYS A 434 -29.03 -21.54 -1.65
C LYS A 434 -30.08 -20.43 -1.78
N ASN A 435 -30.67 -20.00 -0.66
CA ASN A 435 -31.65 -18.90 -0.66
C ASN A 435 -31.00 -17.54 -1.00
N CYS A 436 -29.72 -17.38 -0.66
CA CYS A 436 -28.93 -16.19 -0.93
C CYS A 436 -28.35 -16.13 -2.36
N ARG A 437 -28.47 -17.22 -3.13
CA ARG A 437 -27.88 -17.34 -4.47
C ARG A 437 -28.11 -16.15 -5.40
N PRO A 438 -29.34 -15.60 -5.57
CA PRO A 438 -29.55 -14.49 -6.50
C PRO A 438 -28.69 -13.27 -6.17
N MET A 439 -28.58 -12.94 -4.88
CA MET A 439 -27.78 -11.81 -4.42
C MET A 439 -26.27 -12.11 -4.51
N VAL A 440 -25.84 -13.35 -4.27
CA VAL A 440 -24.43 -13.78 -4.47
C VAL A 440 -24.03 -13.63 -5.95
N LEU A 441 -24.92 -14.00 -6.88
CA LEU A 441 -24.66 -13.85 -8.32
C LEU A 441 -24.65 -12.38 -8.75
N SER A 442 -25.53 -11.54 -8.20
CA SER A 442 -25.50 -10.09 -8.44
C SER A 442 -24.18 -9.48 -7.95
N LEU A 443 -23.70 -9.87 -6.77
CA LEU A 443 -22.38 -9.47 -6.26
C LEU A 443 -21.24 -9.95 -7.16
N ALA A 444 -21.32 -11.18 -7.68
CA ALA A 444 -20.32 -11.72 -8.60
C ALA A 444 -20.26 -10.92 -9.92
N GLU A 445 -21.40 -10.50 -10.45
CA GLU A 445 -21.50 -9.68 -11.66
C GLU A 445 -20.91 -8.29 -11.45
N SER A 446 -21.26 -7.62 -10.33
CA SER A 446 -20.66 -6.34 -9.98
C SER A 446 -19.16 -6.44 -9.71
N ALA A 447 -18.71 -7.52 -9.06
CA ALA A 447 -17.29 -7.77 -8.81
C ALA A 447 -16.51 -7.94 -10.14
N PHE A 448 -17.04 -8.73 -11.07
CA PHE A 448 -16.43 -8.95 -12.38
C PHE A 448 -16.31 -7.64 -13.17
N ASN A 449 -17.39 -6.87 -13.26
CA ASN A 449 -17.39 -5.57 -13.95
C ASN A 449 -16.39 -4.60 -13.33
N ALA A 450 -16.35 -4.52 -12.00
CA ALA A 450 -15.41 -3.65 -11.30
C ALA A 450 -13.95 -4.09 -11.47
N THR A 451 -13.68 -5.41 -11.47
CA THR A 451 -12.34 -5.95 -11.74
C THR A 451 -11.91 -5.55 -13.16
N LYS A 452 -12.78 -5.77 -14.16
CA LYS A 452 -12.53 -5.40 -15.56
C LYS A 452 -12.27 -3.90 -15.76
N LEU A 453 -13.00 -3.05 -15.01
CA LEU A 453 -12.83 -1.58 -15.03
C LEU A 453 -11.69 -1.09 -14.11
N LYS A 454 -10.92 -2.00 -13.50
CA LYS A 454 -9.84 -1.71 -12.53
C LYS A 454 -10.26 -0.79 -11.38
N THR A 455 -11.52 -0.87 -10.96
CA THR A 455 -12.06 -0.06 -9.87
C THR A 455 -12.44 -0.93 -8.69
N ILE A 456 -12.39 -0.33 -7.50
CA ILE A 456 -12.94 -0.92 -6.27
C ILE A 456 -14.38 -0.45 -6.00
N ASN A 457 -14.85 0.55 -6.75
CA ASN A 457 -16.17 1.14 -6.55
C ASN A 457 -17.23 0.28 -7.23
N LEU A 458 -18.08 -0.32 -6.43
CA LEU A 458 -19.24 -1.09 -6.86
C LEU A 458 -20.47 -0.18 -6.82
N GLU A 459 -21.10 -0.03 -7.98
CA GLU A 459 -22.48 0.46 -8.07
C GLU A 459 -23.41 -0.70 -7.71
N PHE A 460 -23.74 -0.79 -6.41
CA PHE A 460 -24.54 -1.87 -5.85
C PHE A 460 -25.60 -1.29 -4.90
N ASP A 461 -26.84 -1.78 -5.00
CA ASP A 461 -27.90 -1.44 -4.06
C ASP A 461 -27.61 -2.11 -2.71
N TYR A 462 -26.97 -1.36 -1.82
CA TYR A 462 -26.40 -1.89 -0.59
C TYR A 462 -27.32 -1.67 0.59
N ASP A 463 -27.75 -2.78 1.18
CA ASP A 463 -28.28 -2.85 2.54
C ASP A 463 -27.29 -3.63 3.43
N GLU A 464 -26.83 -3.00 4.51
CA GLU A 464 -25.94 -3.63 5.51
C GLU A 464 -26.61 -4.85 6.18
N LYS A 465 -27.94 -4.90 6.20
CA LYS A 465 -28.70 -6.04 6.76
C LYS A 465 -28.76 -7.23 5.79
N ASP A 466 -28.63 -6.98 4.49
CA ASP A 466 -28.58 -8.03 3.48
C ASP A 466 -27.22 -8.70 3.44
N ILE A 467 -27.11 -9.79 2.68
CA ILE A 467 -25.85 -10.55 2.59
C ILE A 467 -24.68 -9.72 2.04
N ALA A 468 -24.97 -8.62 1.32
CA ALA A 468 -23.96 -7.70 0.85
C ALA A 468 -23.17 -7.09 2.02
N GLY A 469 -23.81 -6.82 3.16
CA GLY A 469 -23.15 -6.37 4.39
C GLY A 469 -22.15 -7.37 4.99
N ALA A 470 -22.19 -8.65 4.58
CA ALA A 470 -21.20 -9.64 4.98
C ALA A 470 -19.88 -9.53 4.20
N PHE A 471 -19.90 -8.92 3.01
CA PHE A 471 -18.78 -8.92 2.07
C PHE A 471 -18.36 -7.55 1.58
N LEU A 472 -19.21 -6.53 1.72
CA LEU A 472 -18.96 -5.18 1.27
C LEU A 472 -18.83 -4.22 2.44
N LYS A 473 -18.10 -3.14 2.21
CA LYS A 473 -18.04 -1.95 3.06
C LYS A 473 -18.49 -0.74 2.25
N THR A 474 -19.09 0.22 2.95
CA THR A 474 -19.43 1.52 2.38
C THR A 474 -18.18 2.37 2.24
N VAL A 475 -18.06 3.04 1.09
CA VAL A 475 -16.94 3.92 0.75
C VAL A 475 -17.51 5.23 0.22
N SER A 476 -17.16 6.34 0.86
CA SER A 476 -17.65 7.66 0.44
C SER A 476 -16.54 8.44 -0.26
N VAL A 477 -16.87 8.94 -1.45
CA VAL A 477 -16.04 9.86 -2.22
C VAL A 477 -16.71 11.21 -2.15
N VAL A 478 -15.97 12.20 -1.67
CA VAL A 478 -16.49 13.55 -1.51
C VAL A 478 -15.76 14.47 -2.48
N SER A 479 -16.51 15.11 -3.36
CA SER A 479 -16.04 16.21 -4.21
C SER A 479 -16.73 17.52 -3.79
N PRO A 480 -16.25 18.68 -4.26
CA PRO A 480 -16.84 19.98 -3.91
C PRO A 480 -18.30 20.13 -4.36
N ALA A 481 -18.73 19.34 -5.35
CA ALA A 481 -20.05 19.42 -5.95
C ALA A 481 -20.99 18.27 -5.52
N CYS A 482 -20.47 17.13 -5.07
CA CYS A 482 -21.29 15.96 -4.75
C CYS A 482 -20.56 15.00 -3.80
N ALA A 483 -21.27 14.49 -2.80
CA ALA A 483 -20.86 13.29 -2.07
C ALA A 483 -21.51 12.07 -2.72
N LYS A 484 -20.69 11.17 -3.28
CA LYS A 484 -21.15 9.87 -3.78
C LYS A 484 -20.70 8.77 -2.85
N THR A 485 -21.60 7.85 -2.56
CA THR A 485 -21.31 6.68 -1.74
C THR A 485 -21.35 5.45 -2.63
N PHE A 486 -20.26 4.70 -2.60
CA PHE A 486 -20.08 3.43 -3.30
C PHE A 486 -19.97 2.31 -2.27
N CYS A 487 -19.97 1.08 -2.78
CA CYS A 487 -19.59 -0.09 -2.00
C CYS A 487 -18.27 -0.64 -2.53
N ALA A 488 -17.49 -1.29 -1.66
CA ALA A 488 -16.26 -1.96 -2.07
C ALA A 488 -16.08 -3.24 -1.28
N PHE A 489 -15.37 -4.21 -1.85
CA PHE A 489 -14.88 -5.33 -1.07
C PHE A 489 -13.81 -4.85 -0.06
N PRO A 490 -13.65 -5.51 1.10
CA PRO A 490 -12.60 -5.21 2.06
C PRO A 490 -11.19 -5.30 1.47
N HIS A 491 -11.00 -6.21 0.52
CA HIS A 491 -9.74 -6.45 -0.17
C HIS A 491 -9.97 -6.90 -1.61
N ASN A 492 -9.05 -6.53 -2.51
CA ASN A 492 -9.16 -6.75 -3.97
C ASN A 492 -9.26 -8.22 -4.36
N THR A 493 -8.58 -9.10 -3.63
CA THR A 493 -8.66 -10.54 -3.88
C THR A 493 -10.03 -11.13 -3.59
N MET A 494 -10.82 -10.50 -2.70
CA MET A 494 -12.21 -10.90 -2.51
C MET A 494 -13.06 -10.51 -3.72
N GLN A 495 -12.79 -9.35 -4.32
CA GLN A 495 -13.42 -8.96 -5.58
C GLN A 495 -13.03 -9.91 -6.73
N GLU A 496 -11.75 -10.28 -6.85
CA GLU A 496 -11.26 -11.25 -7.83
C GLU A 496 -11.91 -12.64 -7.61
N PHE A 497 -12.03 -13.08 -6.35
CA PHE A 497 -12.71 -14.32 -5.98
C PHE A 497 -14.21 -14.30 -6.35
N PHE A 498 -14.94 -13.23 -6.03
CA PHE A 498 -16.35 -13.10 -6.43
C PHE A 498 -16.51 -13.00 -7.95
N SER A 499 -15.54 -12.40 -8.65
CA SER A 499 -15.51 -12.36 -10.12
C SER A 499 -15.45 -13.78 -10.70
N ALA A 500 -14.71 -14.68 -10.05
CA ALA A 500 -14.60 -16.08 -10.45
C ALA A 500 -15.92 -16.88 -10.33
N PHE A 501 -16.82 -16.49 -9.42
CA PHE A 501 -18.16 -17.10 -9.33
C PHE A 501 -19.01 -16.87 -10.58
N LEU A 502 -18.80 -15.76 -11.29
CA LEU A 502 -19.59 -15.45 -12.48
C LEU A 502 -19.33 -16.46 -13.61
N PHE A 503 -18.10 -16.97 -13.72
CA PHE A 503 -17.74 -18.03 -14.67
C PHE A 503 -18.49 -19.34 -14.41
N LEU A 504 -18.67 -19.73 -13.14
CA LEU A 504 -19.43 -20.94 -12.81
C LEU A 504 -20.91 -20.84 -13.23
N GLU A 505 -21.41 -19.62 -13.45
CA GLU A 505 -22.77 -19.40 -13.97
C GLU A 505 -22.82 -19.24 -15.49
N LYS A 506 -21.84 -18.54 -16.08
CA LYS A 506 -21.78 -18.17 -17.50
C LYS A 506 -20.42 -18.60 -18.07
N THR A 507 -20.38 -19.74 -18.77
CA THR A 507 -19.15 -20.34 -19.27
C THR A 507 -18.48 -19.52 -20.38
N GLU A 508 -19.25 -18.68 -21.08
CA GLU A 508 -18.75 -17.78 -22.15
C GLU A 508 -17.75 -16.74 -21.62
N ILE A 509 -17.80 -16.46 -20.32
CA ILE A 509 -16.91 -15.50 -19.66
C ILE A 509 -15.45 -15.96 -19.68
N LEU A 510 -15.19 -17.27 -19.77
CA LEU A 510 -13.83 -17.77 -19.86
C LEU A 510 -13.10 -17.23 -21.07
N ASP A 511 -13.75 -17.30 -22.23
CA ASP A 511 -13.13 -16.86 -23.48
C ASP A 511 -12.89 -15.33 -23.43
N GLU A 512 -13.80 -14.58 -22.78
CA GLU A 512 -13.61 -13.16 -22.50
C GLU A 512 -12.42 -12.90 -21.56
N VAL A 513 -12.33 -13.61 -20.42
CA VAL A 513 -11.24 -13.43 -19.45
C VAL A 513 -9.89 -13.80 -20.06
N LEU A 514 -9.80 -14.92 -20.78
CA LEU A 514 -8.56 -15.35 -21.44
C LEU A 514 -8.12 -14.32 -22.50
N HIS A 515 -9.05 -13.81 -23.31
CA HIS A 515 -8.76 -12.74 -24.26
C HIS A 515 -8.29 -11.45 -23.55
N LEU A 516 -8.92 -11.07 -22.44
CA LEU A 516 -8.51 -9.91 -21.65
C LEU A 516 -7.10 -10.09 -21.04
N CYS A 517 -6.73 -11.30 -20.62
CA CYS A 517 -5.41 -11.57 -20.06
C CYS A 517 -4.27 -11.39 -21.07
N GLN A 518 -4.55 -11.53 -22.37
CA GLN A 518 -3.58 -11.32 -23.45
C GLN A 518 -3.36 -9.83 -23.78
N ASN A 519 -4.23 -8.94 -23.30
CA ASN A 519 -4.08 -7.50 -23.48
C ASN A 519 -3.28 -6.90 -22.31
N LYS A 520 -2.23 -6.13 -22.60
CA LYS A 520 -1.40 -5.43 -21.59
C LYS A 520 -2.25 -4.58 -20.64
N ASP A 521 -3.24 -3.86 -21.16
CA ASP A 521 -4.12 -3.01 -20.35
C ASP A 521 -5.03 -3.83 -19.43
N SER A 522 -5.28 -5.10 -19.73
CA SER A 522 -6.20 -5.97 -18.98
C SER A 522 -5.51 -7.18 -18.33
N ILE A 523 -4.18 -7.16 -18.23
CA ILE A 523 -3.38 -8.25 -17.66
C ILE A 523 -3.77 -8.60 -16.22
N HIS A 524 -4.28 -7.62 -15.46
CA HIS A 524 -4.78 -7.80 -14.10
C HIS A 524 -5.92 -8.84 -13.98
N MET A 525 -6.64 -9.12 -15.07
CA MET A 525 -7.69 -10.16 -15.10
C MET A 525 -7.11 -11.57 -14.85
N LYS A 526 -5.79 -11.76 -15.05
CA LYS A 526 -5.12 -13.05 -14.78
C LYS A 526 -5.29 -13.53 -13.34
N HIS A 527 -5.48 -12.61 -12.38
CA HIS A 527 -5.67 -12.95 -10.96
C HIS A 527 -6.99 -13.67 -10.67
N VAL A 528 -7.95 -13.64 -11.60
CA VAL A 528 -9.20 -14.41 -11.49
C VAL A 528 -8.95 -15.89 -11.80
N ILE A 529 -7.97 -16.22 -12.67
CA ILE A 529 -7.73 -17.59 -13.17
C ILE A 529 -7.39 -18.59 -12.04
N PRO A 530 -6.49 -18.32 -11.08
CA PRO A 530 -6.21 -19.27 -10.01
C PRO A 530 -7.47 -19.61 -9.19
N PHE A 531 -8.35 -18.63 -8.95
CA PHE A 531 -9.64 -18.89 -8.31
C PHE A 531 -10.55 -19.76 -9.17
N LEU A 532 -10.63 -19.51 -10.48
CA LEU A 532 -11.40 -20.34 -11.40
C LEU A 532 -10.93 -21.80 -11.35
N CYS A 533 -9.62 -22.02 -11.40
CA CYS A 533 -9.01 -23.33 -11.23
C CYS A 533 -9.41 -23.96 -9.89
N GLY A 534 -9.25 -23.24 -8.78
CA GLY A 534 -9.57 -23.78 -7.46
C GLY A 534 -11.05 -24.07 -7.23
N LEU A 535 -11.95 -23.24 -7.75
CA LEU A 535 -13.39 -23.44 -7.64
C LEU A 535 -13.88 -24.71 -8.35
N GLN A 536 -13.14 -25.17 -9.37
CA GLN A 536 -13.42 -26.42 -10.09
C GLN A 536 -12.71 -27.64 -9.48
N SER A 537 -11.93 -27.49 -8.42
CA SER A 537 -11.26 -28.63 -7.79
C SER A 537 -12.28 -29.60 -7.16
N HIS A 538 -11.92 -30.87 -7.13
CA HIS A 538 -12.74 -31.91 -6.51
C HIS A 538 -13.01 -31.67 -5.01
N THR A 539 -12.15 -30.92 -4.32
CA THR A 539 -12.31 -30.56 -2.90
C THR A 539 -13.34 -29.44 -2.70
N ASN A 540 -13.41 -28.48 -3.63
CA ASN A 540 -14.26 -27.30 -3.51
C ASN A 540 -15.67 -27.50 -4.08
N ILE A 541 -15.84 -28.35 -5.10
CA ILE A 541 -17.13 -28.65 -5.72
C ILE A 541 -18.22 -29.03 -4.68
N PRO A 542 -17.97 -29.94 -3.71
CA PRO A 542 -18.96 -30.27 -2.69
C PRO A 542 -19.40 -29.10 -1.80
N LEU A 543 -18.52 -28.13 -1.57
CA LEU A 543 -18.79 -26.94 -0.75
C LEU A 543 -19.62 -25.90 -1.49
N LEU A 544 -19.57 -25.91 -2.83
CA LEU A 544 -20.23 -24.94 -3.71
C LEU A 544 -21.51 -25.45 -4.35
N LYS A 545 -21.83 -26.75 -4.23
CA LYS A 545 -23.02 -27.39 -4.80
C LYS A 545 -24.36 -26.71 -4.45
N CYS A 546 -24.39 -25.94 -3.35
CA CYS A 546 -25.56 -25.20 -2.90
C CYS A 546 -25.80 -23.90 -3.71
N LEU A 547 -24.76 -23.34 -4.34
CA LEU A 547 -24.82 -22.19 -5.24
C LEU A 547 -24.90 -22.62 -6.70
N PHE A 548 -24.10 -23.61 -7.09
CA PHE A 548 -23.94 -24.05 -8.47
C PHE A 548 -24.27 -25.54 -8.58
N PRO A 549 -25.32 -25.92 -9.35
CA PRO A 549 -25.63 -27.32 -9.61
C PRO A 549 -24.44 -28.08 -10.21
N LEU A 550 -24.20 -29.31 -9.74
CA LEU A 550 -23.02 -30.12 -10.12
C LEU A 550 -22.90 -30.32 -11.64
N ASN A 551 -24.02 -30.51 -12.34
CA ASN A 551 -24.03 -30.65 -13.79
C ASN A 551 -23.43 -29.44 -14.50
N LYS A 552 -23.80 -28.21 -14.10
CA LYS A 552 -23.22 -26.98 -14.66
C LYS A 552 -21.72 -26.87 -14.40
N VAL A 553 -21.28 -27.23 -13.19
CA VAL A 553 -19.85 -27.13 -12.81
C VAL A 553 -19.02 -28.17 -13.56
N MET A 554 -19.57 -29.36 -13.81
CA MET A 554 -18.88 -30.49 -14.44
C MET A 554 -18.91 -30.47 -15.97
N GLU A 555 -19.83 -29.73 -16.61
CA GLU A 555 -20.02 -29.75 -18.07
C GLU A 555 -18.80 -29.30 -18.90
N ASN A 556 -17.77 -28.66 -18.31
CA ASN A 556 -16.61 -28.12 -19.02
C ASN A 556 -15.26 -28.22 -18.28
N ILE A 557 -15.14 -29.08 -17.26
CA ILE A 557 -13.92 -29.18 -16.43
C ILE A 557 -12.69 -29.55 -17.29
N ASP A 558 -12.82 -30.55 -18.16
CA ASP A 558 -11.68 -31.03 -18.95
C ASP A 558 -11.24 -30.06 -20.06
N SER A 559 -12.17 -29.28 -20.63
CA SER A 559 -11.85 -28.30 -21.69
C SER A 559 -11.35 -26.96 -21.13
N PHE A 560 -11.71 -26.62 -19.89
CA PHE A 560 -11.32 -25.37 -19.26
C PHE A 560 -9.80 -25.24 -19.15
N PHE A 561 -9.14 -26.20 -18.51
CA PHE A 561 -7.71 -26.07 -18.23
C PHE A 561 -6.89 -26.17 -19.53
N GLU A 562 -7.41 -26.91 -20.51
CA GLU A 562 -6.87 -26.94 -21.86
C GLU A 562 -6.85 -25.57 -22.54
N LYS A 563 -7.95 -24.81 -22.45
CA LYS A 563 -8.00 -23.42 -22.92
C LYS A 563 -7.02 -22.52 -22.18
N VAL A 564 -6.89 -22.67 -20.86
CA VAL A 564 -5.91 -21.91 -20.05
C VAL A 564 -4.49 -22.22 -20.53
N LEU A 565 -4.12 -23.49 -20.66
CA LEU A 565 -2.79 -23.89 -21.14
C LEU A 565 -2.51 -23.35 -22.54
N ASN A 566 -3.45 -23.46 -23.48
CA ASN A 566 -3.27 -22.95 -24.84
C ASN A 566 -3.15 -21.41 -24.90
N THR A 567 -3.68 -20.70 -23.90
CA THR A 567 -3.60 -19.24 -23.81
C THR A 567 -2.23 -18.78 -23.30
N PHE A 568 -1.67 -19.46 -22.31
CA PHE A 568 -0.45 -19.04 -21.61
C PHE A 568 0.82 -19.79 -22.08
N ILE A 569 0.67 -20.89 -22.82
CA ILE A 569 1.76 -21.62 -23.47
C ILE A 569 1.64 -21.37 -24.96
N CYS A 570 2.29 -20.30 -25.45
CA CYS A 570 2.34 -20.00 -26.88
C CYS A 570 3.34 -20.91 -27.61
N ASP A 571 2.94 -21.43 -28.77
CA ASP A 571 3.81 -22.13 -29.74
C ASP A 571 4.63 -21.15 -30.64
N GLN A 572 4.50 -19.83 -30.42
CA GLN A 572 5.16 -18.81 -31.25
C GLN A 572 6.58 -18.50 -30.71
N PRO A 573 7.62 -18.56 -31.55
CA PRO A 573 9.03 -18.45 -31.13
C PRO A 573 9.50 -17.02 -30.79
N ASP A 574 8.66 -16.00 -30.95
CA ASP A 574 9.07 -14.60 -30.79
C ASP A 574 8.42 -13.96 -29.53
N ASP A 575 9.28 -13.78 -28.51
CA ASP A 575 9.30 -12.69 -27.52
C ASP A 575 8.51 -12.71 -26.19
N GLU A 576 7.70 -13.71 -25.82
CA GLU A 576 7.16 -13.79 -24.45
C GLU A 576 7.50 -15.11 -23.73
N LYS A 577 8.28 -15.00 -22.65
CA LYS A 577 8.61 -16.12 -21.74
C LYS A 577 7.32 -16.62 -21.09
N VAL A 578 7.05 -17.91 -21.19
CA VAL A 578 5.91 -18.55 -20.51
C VAL A 578 6.03 -18.32 -19.01
N ASP A 579 4.99 -17.76 -18.37
CA ASP A 579 4.92 -17.60 -16.91
C ASP A 579 4.64 -18.96 -16.24
N VAL A 580 5.69 -19.78 -16.16
CA VAL A 580 5.65 -21.13 -15.62
C VAL A 580 5.21 -21.12 -14.15
N ALA A 581 5.63 -20.11 -13.38
CA ALA A 581 5.26 -19.96 -11.97
C ALA A 581 3.74 -19.80 -11.81
N PHE A 582 3.12 -18.95 -12.63
CA PHE A 582 1.67 -18.76 -12.66
C PHE A 582 0.91 -20.03 -13.05
N ILE A 583 1.37 -20.75 -14.08
CA ILE A 583 0.72 -22.01 -14.48
C ILE A 583 0.84 -23.07 -13.37
N CYS A 584 1.99 -23.18 -12.72
CA CYS A 584 2.16 -24.05 -11.56
C CYS A 584 1.17 -23.69 -10.43
N GLN A 585 0.95 -22.41 -10.17
CA GLN A 585 -0.04 -21.95 -9.20
C GLN A 585 -1.47 -22.37 -9.62
N CYS A 586 -1.86 -22.18 -10.87
CA CYS A 586 -3.16 -22.61 -11.39
C CYS A 586 -3.36 -24.13 -11.26
N LEU A 587 -2.34 -24.93 -11.58
CA LEU A 587 -2.37 -26.39 -11.40
C LEU A 587 -2.49 -26.80 -9.94
N TYR A 588 -1.79 -26.09 -9.05
CA TYR A 588 -1.87 -26.28 -7.62
C TYR A 588 -3.26 -25.92 -7.07
N GLU A 589 -3.92 -24.89 -7.58
CA GLU A 589 -5.32 -24.61 -7.20
C GLU A 589 -6.28 -25.68 -7.75
N TYR A 590 -6.07 -26.12 -8.99
CA TYR A 590 -6.94 -27.07 -9.68
C TYR A 590 -6.90 -28.49 -9.07
N GLN A 591 -5.77 -28.89 -8.47
CA GLN A 591 -5.59 -30.19 -7.80
C GLN A 591 -5.93 -31.40 -8.70
N SER A 592 -5.49 -31.35 -9.96
CA SER A 592 -5.62 -32.45 -10.95
C SER A 592 -4.25 -33.02 -11.34
N PRO A 593 -3.88 -34.22 -10.88
CA PRO A 593 -2.64 -34.89 -11.27
C PRO A 593 -2.50 -35.14 -12.77
N GLU A 594 -3.61 -35.49 -13.44
CA GLU A 594 -3.66 -35.76 -14.87
C GLU A 594 -3.28 -34.51 -15.68
N THR A 595 -3.85 -33.36 -15.31
CA THR A 595 -3.57 -32.08 -15.96
C THR A 595 -2.14 -31.60 -15.71
N CYS A 596 -1.56 -31.90 -14.54
CA CYS A 596 -0.14 -31.64 -14.27
C CYS A 596 0.76 -32.45 -15.21
N CYS A 597 0.40 -33.72 -15.47
CA CYS A 597 1.14 -34.56 -16.41
C CYS A 597 1.08 -33.99 -17.84
N SER A 598 -0.12 -33.61 -18.32
CA SER A 598 -0.30 -32.98 -19.64
C SER A 598 0.52 -31.70 -19.80
N PHE A 599 0.56 -30.85 -18.76
CA PHE A 599 1.39 -29.65 -18.74
C PHE A 599 2.89 -29.97 -18.86
N LEU A 600 3.39 -30.88 -18.02
CA LEU A 600 4.80 -31.29 -18.05
C LEU A 600 5.21 -31.86 -19.41
N GLU A 601 4.32 -32.59 -20.09
CA GLU A 601 4.55 -33.08 -21.44
C GLU A 601 4.69 -31.95 -22.47
N ARG A 602 3.85 -30.91 -22.40
CA ARG A 602 3.90 -29.74 -23.30
C ARG A 602 5.19 -28.96 -23.21
N ILE A 603 5.66 -28.71 -21.99
CA ILE A 603 6.94 -28.01 -21.76
C ILE A 603 8.15 -28.95 -21.88
N ASN A 604 7.92 -30.18 -22.39
CA ASN A 604 8.96 -31.19 -22.59
C ASN A 604 9.75 -31.55 -21.32
N TYR A 605 9.09 -31.42 -20.16
CA TYR A 605 9.62 -31.60 -18.81
C TYR A 605 10.76 -30.63 -18.45
N TYR A 606 10.76 -29.43 -19.02
CA TYR A 606 11.66 -28.33 -18.68
C TYR A 606 10.90 -27.18 -18.02
N LEU A 607 11.04 -27.05 -16.71
CA LEU A 607 10.49 -25.93 -15.93
C LEU A 607 11.54 -24.81 -15.87
N ASP A 608 11.33 -23.77 -16.67
CA ASP A 608 12.13 -22.55 -16.61
C ASP A 608 11.53 -21.57 -15.60
N LEU A 609 12.19 -21.41 -14.47
CA LEU A 609 11.88 -20.42 -13.43
C LEU A 609 13.09 -19.50 -13.19
N SER A 610 13.94 -19.34 -14.21
CA SER A 610 15.07 -18.40 -14.13
C SER A 610 14.55 -16.96 -13.94
N GLU A 611 15.29 -16.14 -13.19
CA GLU A 611 14.95 -14.74 -12.89
C GLU A 611 13.64 -14.52 -12.11
N GLU A 612 12.94 -15.59 -11.70
CA GLU A 612 11.67 -15.52 -10.97
C GLU A 612 11.87 -15.29 -9.47
N HIS A 613 10.93 -14.56 -8.86
CA HIS A 613 10.85 -14.40 -7.39
C HIS A 613 9.84 -15.40 -6.82
N LEU A 614 10.32 -16.51 -6.25
CA LEU A 614 9.49 -17.60 -5.74
C LEU A 614 9.26 -17.47 -4.23
N ASP A 615 8.06 -17.03 -3.87
CA ASP A 615 7.59 -17.07 -2.49
C ASP A 615 7.31 -18.52 -2.02
N PRO A 616 7.18 -18.77 -0.71
CA PRO A 616 6.91 -20.10 -0.17
C PRO A 616 5.68 -20.79 -0.77
N TYR A 617 4.62 -20.04 -1.10
CA TYR A 617 3.40 -20.59 -1.70
C TYR A 617 3.64 -21.05 -3.13
N THR A 618 4.33 -20.24 -3.94
CA THR A 618 4.74 -20.62 -5.29
C THR A 618 5.68 -21.83 -5.26
N CYS A 619 6.59 -21.92 -4.28
CA CYS A 619 7.44 -23.10 -4.10
C CYS A 619 6.63 -24.38 -3.84
N CYS A 620 5.55 -24.31 -3.04
CA CYS A 620 4.63 -25.43 -2.85
C CYS A 620 3.95 -25.84 -4.17
N ALA A 621 3.50 -24.86 -4.96
CA ALA A 621 2.88 -25.12 -6.25
C ALA A 621 3.83 -25.82 -7.24
N VAL A 622 5.06 -25.32 -7.37
CA VAL A 622 6.12 -25.93 -8.19
C VAL A 622 6.44 -27.34 -7.71
N SER A 623 6.60 -27.52 -6.40
CA SER A 623 6.84 -28.81 -5.77
C SER A 623 5.72 -29.82 -6.06
N TYR A 624 4.47 -29.38 -5.97
CA TYR A 624 3.31 -30.21 -6.29
C TYR A 624 3.34 -30.67 -7.74
N VAL A 625 3.57 -29.78 -8.71
CA VAL A 625 3.66 -30.15 -10.13
C VAL A 625 4.79 -31.16 -10.38
N ILE A 626 5.98 -30.94 -9.83
CA ILE A 626 7.12 -31.87 -9.93
C ILE A 626 6.77 -33.25 -9.32
N SER A 627 6.04 -33.26 -8.21
CA SER A 627 5.61 -34.49 -7.54
C SER A 627 4.69 -35.36 -8.39
N GLN A 628 3.93 -34.75 -9.32
CA GLN A 628 3.02 -35.45 -10.23
C GLN A 628 3.72 -36.11 -11.42
N SER A 629 5.02 -35.86 -11.64
CA SER A 629 5.72 -36.47 -12.78
C SER A 629 5.87 -37.98 -12.62
N ARG A 630 5.17 -38.77 -13.45
CA ARG A 630 5.18 -40.24 -13.41
C ARG A 630 6.14 -40.88 -14.43
N ASN A 631 6.31 -40.28 -15.60
CA ASN A 631 6.94 -40.92 -16.76
C ASN A 631 8.39 -40.48 -17.01
N LYS A 632 8.71 -39.21 -16.77
CA LYS A 632 10.01 -38.60 -17.09
C LYS A 632 10.43 -37.62 -16.01
N LYS A 633 11.71 -37.66 -15.63
CA LYS A 633 12.25 -36.72 -14.64
C LYS A 633 12.29 -35.30 -15.19
N VAL A 634 11.97 -34.32 -14.34
CA VAL A 634 11.84 -32.90 -14.68
C VAL A 634 13.21 -32.21 -14.61
N HIS A 635 13.49 -31.34 -15.58
CA HIS A 635 14.59 -30.40 -15.55
C HIS A 635 14.08 -29.08 -14.96
N LEU A 636 14.76 -28.57 -13.94
CA LEU A 636 14.38 -27.32 -13.26
C LEU A 636 15.50 -26.29 -13.43
N ASP A 637 15.16 -25.12 -13.98
CA ASP A 637 16.06 -23.97 -14.06
C ASP A 637 15.62 -22.89 -13.06
N LEU A 638 16.54 -22.51 -12.17
CA LEU A 638 16.41 -21.51 -11.12
C LEU A 638 17.57 -20.49 -11.21
N GLU A 639 18.26 -20.40 -12.35
CA GLU A 639 19.33 -19.43 -12.55
C GLU A 639 18.82 -18.00 -12.31
N ASP A 640 19.56 -17.24 -11.50
CA ASP A 640 19.22 -15.86 -11.10
C ASP A 640 17.82 -15.68 -10.45
N SER A 641 17.19 -16.78 -10.00
CA SER A 641 15.93 -16.73 -9.27
C SER A 641 16.12 -16.43 -7.79
N ALA A 642 15.14 -15.76 -7.18
CA ALA A 642 15.10 -15.54 -5.74
C ALA A 642 14.21 -16.60 -5.07
N VAL A 643 14.83 -17.57 -4.40
CA VAL A 643 14.12 -18.68 -3.72
C VAL A 643 14.61 -18.80 -2.29
N SER A 644 13.67 -18.87 -1.34
CA SER A 644 14.03 -19.10 0.06
C SER A 644 14.61 -20.50 0.29
N PHE A 645 15.47 -20.68 1.31
CA PHE A 645 16.01 -21.99 1.67
C PHE A 645 14.91 -22.99 2.02
N THR A 646 13.87 -22.53 2.73
CA THR A 646 12.68 -23.32 3.04
C THR A 646 11.91 -23.68 1.78
N GLY A 647 11.71 -22.73 0.86
CA GLY A 647 11.10 -22.98 -0.45
C GLY A 647 11.89 -23.98 -1.31
N LEU A 648 13.21 -23.84 -1.37
CA LEU A 648 14.09 -24.78 -2.06
C LEU A 648 14.02 -26.17 -1.41
N LYS A 649 14.01 -26.25 -0.08
CA LYS A 649 13.84 -27.52 0.65
C LYS A 649 12.50 -28.18 0.30
N THR A 650 11.42 -27.40 0.17
CA THR A 650 10.12 -27.91 -0.28
C THR A 650 10.22 -28.52 -1.67
N ILE A 651 10.78 -27.80 -2.65
CA ILE A 651 10.97 -28.28 -4.02
C ILE A 651 11.85 -29.55 -4.07
N LEU A 652 12.95 -29.55 -3.31
CA LEU A 652 13.88 -30.69 -3.23
C LEU A 652 13.31 -31.90 -2.48
N GLY A 653 12.18 -31.74 -1.77
CA GLY A 653 11.45 -32.84 -1.15
C GLY A 653 11.02 -33.93 -2.14
N HIS A 654 10.90 -33.58 -3.43
CA HIS A 654 10.60 -34.51 -4.53
C HIS A 654 11.78 -34.70 -5.49
N SER A 655 13.02 -34.62 -4.99
CA SER A 655 14.25 -34.79 -5.78
C SER A 655 14.31 -36.08 -6.61
N GLN A 656 13.60 -37.14 -6.21
CA GLN A 656 13.45 -38.37 -7.00
C GLN A 656 12.85 -38.14 -8.40
N ASN A 657 12.00 -37.11 -8.56
CA ASN A 657 11.35 -36.73 -9.81
C ASN A 657 12.16 -35.70 -10.61
N LEU A 658 13.31 -35.24 -10.08
CA LEU A 658 14.18 -34.26 -10.74
C LEU A 658 15.35 -34.95 -11.47
N ARG A 659 15.62 -34.50 -12.70
CA ARG A 659 16.74 -34.99 -13.53
C ARG A 659 17.97 -34.12 -13.34
N SER A 660 17.78 -32.81 -13.38
CA SER A 660 18.81 -31.80 -13.13
C SER A 660 18.17 -30.57 -12.55
N ILE A 661 18.96 -29.85 -11.76
CA ILE A 661 18.59 -28.54 -11.24
C ILE A 661 19.74 -27.61 -11.60
N LYS A 662 19.42 -26.51 -12.26
CA LYS A 662 20.34 -25.41 -12.52
C LYS A 662 19.95 -24.30 -11.55
N VAL A 663 20.90 -23.84 -10.74
CA VAL A 663 20.70 -22.85 -9.68
C VAL A 663 21.90 -21.92 -9.61
#